data_AF-A0A944U4M1-F1
#
_entry.id   AF-A0A944U4M1-F1
#
_cell.length_a   1.000
_cell.length_b   1.000
_cell.length_c   1.000
_cell.angle_alpha   90.00
_cell.angle_beta   90.00
_cell.angle_gamma   90.00
#
_symmetry.space_group_name_H-M   'P 1'
#
loop_
_entity.id
_entity.type
_entity.pdbx_description
1 polymer ?
#
loop_
_entity_poly.entity_id
_entity_poly.type
_entity_poly.pdbx_seq_one_letter_code
_entity_poly.pdbx_strand_id
1 'polypeptide(L)'
;MNSKKPPLGSVSFFLTVFLCFFFSPEASAQLQQDSYDDGNDDGWDRFSPLDIVGASSIYTFPEYQGGGHGYRLQSPAPPVADAGPARSFSLLPQVYSDFYASVDVVDWNNDVDQAFGIILRADNVGLGQTTGYVMNYNPQQSSGARGQAQFNIVTGESDAGVIGAADISLEPGHDYRFVMSAEGDTFRAWVFDHLDLTAPLVSYFGVNDLYPKGKTGLFNFYPGADLTDPDLGIADTTFDRFWSTSELPDSLEGKTRTSPWFGTPTVPYMTSISPANRGTYALASDGLHFSLLLPEGMAEAPQIQFILNGINRTSSLEWSHEGQTMEGSYKGLEANRVYDAVVEFPGNTPGSRTDWTFDTFEQSHLKSGESFVIEAEDYNFDGGEFINNPDPSGIKESGQAVNSANGYLDQEGVPDVDFFDHETNPGPEELAALRAFDPVHTQAGSSETGSDEQFSGPDPAVNDVTRAVYAAVDLPEYQVTDTEGGEWLNYTRDFPEGEYHVYLRAAGRATQEIHLDEVTSDPSQFDQTTRRLGTFDLPNMGVKFNYRFVALKDDQKANVRLTLDGIKTLRLTIGDEREDRLNDTTALNYLLFTPAIEDQAPEPALTLLASSTLDGVYESAGDAVVEADQIIIPVSSDMQFFKINVPTAQAVSFVLQGISIQDGHLIIQYTQ
;
A
#
# COMPACT_ATOMS: atom_id res chain seq x y z
N MET A 1 63.27 -50.46 59.13
CA MET A 1 63.44 -49.90 60.49
C MET A 1 63.41 -48.39 60.38
N ASN A 2 62.59 -47.78 61.23
CA ASN A 2 62.40 -46.35 61.50
C ASN A 2 61.86 -45.44 60.38
N SER A 3 60.98 -44.46 60.59
CA SER A 3 59.92 -44.17 61.57
C SER A 3 59.41 -42.74 61.28
N LYS A 4 58.12 -42.50 61.49
CA LYS A 4 57.46 -41.19 61.86
C LYS A 4 57.06 -40.16 60.77
N LYS A 5 55.76 -39.84 60.80
CA LYS A 5 55.03 -38.64 60.30
C LYS A 5 55.16 -37.44 61.31
N PRO A 6 54.44 -36.30 61.16
CA PRO A 6 54.51 -35.13 60.25
C PRO A 6 54.72 -33.81 61.11
N PRO A 7 54.42 -32.51 60.76
CA PRO A 7 53.13 -31.96 60.26
C PRO A 7 53.15 -30.73 59.28
N LEU A 8 51.95 -30.46 58.76
CA LEU A 8 51.30 -29.26 58.19
C LEU A 8 52.08 -27.97 57.82
N GLY A 9 51.76 -27.46 56.61
CA GLY A 9 51.22 -26.11 56.43
C GLY A 9 51.86 -25.24 55.34
N SER A 10 51.21 -25.09 54.18
CA SER A 10 51.09 -23.81 53.45
C SER A 10 50.29 -23.99 52.15
N VAL A 11 49.25 -23.18 51.99
CA VAL A 11 48.49 -22.95 50.75
C VAL A 11 49.42 -22.35 49.69
N SER A 12 49.35 -22.81 48.44
CA SER A 12 49.88 -22.04 47.31
C SER A 12 49.19 -22.37 45.98
N PHE A 13 48.89 -21.28 45.27
CA PHE A 13 48.20 -21.10 44.00
C PHE A 13 48.62 -22.06 42.87
N PHE A 14 47.64 -22.61 42.14
CA PHE A 14 47.86 -23.13 40.79
C PHE A 14 47.76 -21.95 39.79
N LEU A 15 48.88 -21.69 39.12
CA LEU A 15 48.99 -20.81 37.97
C LEU A 15 48.57 -21.61 36.72
N THR A 16 47.35 -21.42 36.24
CA THR A 16 46.93 -21.93 34.93
C THR A 16 47.36 -20.93 33.87
N VAL A 17 48.28 -21.36 33.00
CA VAL A 17 48.74 -20.62 31.82
C VAL A 17 47.58 -20.48 30.84
N PHE A 18 47.07 -19.27 30.68
CA PHE A 18 46.14 -18.90 29.62
C PHE A 18 46.94 -18.76 28.32
N LEU A 19 46.71 -19.68 27.39
CA LEU A 19 47.22 -19.59 26.03
C LEU A 19 46.30 -18.61 25.27
N CYS A 20 46.73 -17.35 25.13
CA CYS A 20 46.03 -16.37 24.31
C CYS A 20 46.15 -16.75 22.83
N PHE A 21 45.13 -17.42 22.29
CA PHE A 21 44.83 -17.29 20.87
C PHE A 21 44.19 -15.90 20.69
N PHE A 22 44.92 -15.00 20.05
CA PHE A 22 44.30 -13.84 19.40
C PHE A 22 43.49 -14.38 18.21
N PHE A 23 42.25 -14.80 18.48
CA PHE A 23 41.23 -14.72 17.45
C PHE A 23 40.96 -13.24 17.25
N SER A 24 41.29 -12.72 16.07
CA SER A 24 40.63 -11.54 15.55
C SER A 24 39.12 -11.77 15.71
N PRO A 25 38.34 -10.87 16.33
CA PRO A 25 36.92 -10.92 16.10
C PRO A 25 36.74 -10.61 14.61
N GLU A 26 36.38 -11.62 13.81
CA GLU A 26 35.60 -11.34 12.62
C GLU A 26 34.42 -10.49 13.10
N ALA A 27 34.29 -9.29 12.54
CA ALA A 27 33.21 -8.38 12.88
C ALA A 27 31.90 -9.11 12.61
N SER A 28 31.20 -9.56 13.65
CA SER A 28 29.86 -10.10 13.48
C SER A 28 28.96 -8.95 13.05
N ALA A 29 28.10 -9.20 12.05
CA ALA A 29 27.02 -8.30 11.64
C ALA A 29 26.31 -7.73 12.88
N GLN A 30 26.23 -6.40 12.98
CA GLN A 30 25.69 -5.74 14.16
C GLN A 30 24.19 -5.49 13.99
N LEU A 31 23.42 -6.57 14.19
CA LEU A 31 21.97 -6.57 14.21
C LEU A 31 21.45 -5.91 15.49
N GLN A 32 20.56 -4.93 15.37
CA GLN A 32 19.78 -4.36 16.46
C GLN A 32 18.30 -4.43 16.10
N GLN A 33 17.46 -4.80 17.06
CA GLN A 33 16.02 -4.86 16.86
C GLN A 33 15.32 -4.58 18.18
N ASP A 34 14.17 -3.94 18.09
CA ASP A 34 13.31 -3.69 19.25
C ASP A 34 11.85 -3.68 18.78
N SER A 35 11.01 -4.49 19.42
CA SER A 35 9.57 -4.52 19.17
C SER A 35 8.77 -3.77 20.22
N TYR A 36 9.41 -3.28 21.29
CA TYR A 36 8.78 -2.50 22.37
C TYR A 36 7.62 -3.17 23.11
N ASP A 37 7.22 -4.38 22.73
CA ASP A 37 6.14 -5.19 23.31
C ASP A 37 6.36 -5.55 24.78
N ASP A 38 7.58 -5.44 25.28
CA ASP A 38 7.91 -5.60 26.69
C ASP A 38 7.73 -4.31 27.51
N GLY A 39 7.26 -3.24 26.86
CA GLY A 39 6.92 -1.96 27.44
C GLY A 39 8.12 -1.13 27.88
N ASN A 40 9.29 -1.32 27.27
CA ASN A 40 10.49 -0.53 27.54
C ASN A 40 11.35 -0.27 26.28
N ASP A 41 12.39 0.55 26.45
CA ASP A 41 13.42 0.89 25.46
C ASP A 41 14.82 0.59 26.04
N ASP A 42 14.97 -0.55 26.71
CA ASP A 42 16.22 -0.94 27.34
C ASP A 42 17.37 -0.99 26.31
N GLY A 43 18.42 -0.21 26.56
CA GLY A 43 19.57 -0.09 25.65
C GLY A 43 19.53 1.12 24.72
N TRP A 44 18.46 1.91 24.75
CA TRP A 44 18.35 3.18 24.02
C TRP A 44 18.79 4.37 24.88
N ASP A 45 19.49 5.32 24.25
CA ASP A 45 19.83 6.62 24.83
C ASP A 45 18.72 7.64 24.47
N ARG A 46 17.97 8.11 25.46
CA ARG A 46 16.99 9.19 25.28
C ARG A 46 17.66 10.56 25.30
N PHE A 47 17.23 11.44 24.41
CA PHE A 47 17.67 12.83 24.38
C PHE A 47 16.47 13.79 24.37
N SER A 48 16.29 14.48 25.49
CA SER A 48 15.27 15.52 25.72
C SER A 48 15.95 16.90 25.84
N PRO A 49 16.16 17.63 24.74
CA PRO A 49 16.92 18.88 24.75
C PRO A 49 16.26 20.00 25.55
N LEU A 50 14.92 19.96 25.67
CA LEU A 50 14.12 21.07 26.22
C LEU A 50 13.72 20.88 27.70
N ASP A 51 14.26 19.86 28.37
CA ASP A 51 14.13 19.67 29.83
C ASP A 51 14.54 20.94 30.61
N ILE A 52 15.56 21.66 30.12
CA ILE A 52 16.10 22.86 30.75
C ILE A 52 15.09 24.02 30.84
N VAL A 53 14.08 24.03 29.96
CA VAL A 53 12.99 25.01 29.97
C VAL A 53 11.67 24.43 30.48
N GLY A 54 11.67 23.17 30.95
CA GLY A 54 10.47 22.51 31.48
C GLY A 54 9.53 21.93 30.42
N ALA A 55 9.96 21.84 29.16
CA ALA A 55 9.23 21.16 28.08
C ALA A 55 9.88 19.80 27.80
N SER A 56 9.85 18.93 28.80
CA SER A 56 10.47 17.60 28.73
C SER A 56 9.79 16.70 27.70
N SER A 57 10.58 16.01 26.89
CA SER A 57 10.10 14.92 26.05
C SER A 57 9.54 13.78 26.91
N ILE A 58 8.45 13.19 26.44
CA ILE A 58 7.72 12.12 27.11
C ILE A 58 7.85 10.87 26.25
N TYR A 59 8.28 9.77 26.88
CA TYR A 59 8.52 8.49 26.25
C TYR A 59 7.60 7.46 26.91
N THR A 60 6.73 6.85 26.12
CA THR A 60 5.71 5.91 26.63
C THR A 60 5.54 4.72 25.70
N PHE A 61 4.87 3.69 26.22
CA PHE A 61 4.63 2.43 25.51
C PHE A 61 3.14 2.13 25.39
N PRO A 62 2.36 2.93 24.61
CA PRO A 62 0.94 2.69 24.46
C PRO A 62 0.65 1.37 23.73
N GLU A 63 -0.45 0.72 24.08
CA GLU A 63 -1.03 -0.32 23.23
C GLU A 63 -1.59 0.31 21.95
N TYR A 64 -1.49 -0.39 20.82
CA TYR A 64 -2.04 0.05 19.53
C TYR A 64 -2.79 -1.09 18.84
N GLN A 65 -3.50 -0.80 17.73
CA GLN A 65 -4.45 -1.75 17.12
C GLN A 65 -3.81 -3.04 16.60
N GLY A 66 -2.52 -3.03 16.25
CA GLY A 66 -1.73 -4.21 15.86
C GLY A 66 -1.39 -5.17 17.01
N GLY A 67 -1.78 -4.83 18.25
CA GLY A 67 -1.44 -5.62 19.44
C GLY A 67 -0.02 -5.35 19.93
N GLY A 68 0.21 -5.60 21.23
CA GLY A 68 1.48 -5.28 21.87
C GLY A 68 1.60 -3.81 22.26
N HIS A 69 2.83 -3.28 22.29
CA HIS A 69 3.12 -1.90 22.69
C HIS A 69 3.96 -1.21 21.62
N GLY A 70 3.60 0.03 21.26
CA GLY A 70 4.43 0.88 20.40
C GLY A 70 5.31 1.82 21.22
N TYR A 71 6.41 2.34 20.67
CA TYR A 71 7.26 3.33 21.29
C TYR A 71 6.86 4.76 20.88
N ARG A 72 6.17 5.45 21.79
CA ARG A 72 5.70 6.82 21.55
C ARG A 72 6.69 7.85 22.05
N LEU A 73 7.13 8.72 21.13
CA LEU A 73 7.89 9.93 21.40
C LEU A 73 6.92 11.11 21.34
N GLN A 74 6.80 11.84 22.45
CA GLN A 74 6.01 13.08 22.52
C GLN A 74 6.92 14.23 22.94
N SER A 75 6.95 15.27 22.12
CA SER A 75 7.72 16.49 22.32
C SER A 75 6.77 17.67 22.51
N PRO A 76 6.61 18.18 23.74
CA PRO A 76 5.74 19.32 24.01
C PRO A 76 6.32 20.64 23.48
N ALA A 77 5.43 21.59 23.20
CA ALA A 77 5.81 22.95 22.87
C ALA A 77 6.60 23.61 24.02
N PRO A 78 7.74 24.27 23.75
CA PRO A 78 8.44 25.06 24.77
C PRO A 78 7.60 26.24 25.28
N PRO A 79 7.81 26.67 26.53
CA PRO A 79 7.15 27.89 27.05
C PRO A 79 7.72 29.19 26.47
N VAL A 80 8.86 29.13 25.78
CA VAL A 80 9.55 30.28 25.17
C VAL A 80 10.15 29.89 23.82
N ALA A 81 9.99 30.74 22.81
CA ALA A 81 10.46 30.48 21.45
C ALA A 81 11.99 30.33 21.34
N ASP A 82 12.76 31.03 22.18
CA ASP A 82 14.23 30.99 22.20
C ASP A 82 14.80 29.60 22.54
N ALA A 83 13.98 28.69 23.09
CA ALA A 83 14.37 27.30 23.32
C ALA A 83 14.50 26.48 22.01
N GLY A 84 13.97 27.02 20.90
CA GLY A 84 13.83 26.31 19.64
C GLY A 84 12.67 25.32 19.64
N PRO A 85 12.45 24.63 18.51
CA PRO A 85 11.29 23.77 18.32
C PRO A 85 11.26 22.53 19.21
N ALA A 86 10.04 22.05 19.47
CA ALA A 86 9.79 20.77 20.11
C ALA A 86 10.47 19.65 19.33
N ARG A 87 11.29 18.83 20.01
CA ARG A 87 12.05 17.74 19.40
C ARG A 87 12.54 16.74 20.43
N SER A 88 12.69 15.49 20.01
CA SER A 88 13.28 14.44 20.82
C SER A 88 13.99 13.40 19.95
N PHE A 89 15.07 12.81 20.49
CA PHE A 89 15.77 11.69 19.86
C PHE A 89 15.79 10.50 20.80
N SER A 90 15.80 9.30 20.24
CA SER A 90 16.16 8.07 20.94
C SER A 90 17.14 7.31 20.07
N LEU A 91 18.33 7.03 20.60
CA LEU A 91 19.47 6.53 19.81
C LEU A 91 19.99 5.21 20.35
N LEU A 92 20.30 4.28 19.46
CA LEU A 92 21.10 3.12 19.81
C LEU A 92 22.57 3.54 20.01
N PRO A 93 23.33 2.86 20.88
CA PRO A 93 24.73 3.19 21.17
C PRO A 93 25.66 2.91 19.98
N GLN A 94 25.16 2.16 19.01
CA GLN A 94 25.88 1.65 17.86
C GLN A 94 26.19 2.70 16.82
N VAL A 95 27.41 2.66 16.29
CA VAL A 95 27.88 3.58 15.25
C VAL A 95 28.00 2.86 13.92
N TYR A 96 27.28 3.36 12.92
CA TYR A 96 27.24 2.81 11.57
C TYR A 96 27.88 3.76 10.57
N SER A 97 28.56 3.21 9.55
CA SER A 97 28.84 3.91 8.29
C SER A 97 27.82 3.48 7.25
N ASP A 98 27.96 2.24 6.75
CA ASP A 98 27.02 1.63 5.82
C ASP A 98 26.08 0.73 6.62
N PHE A 99 24.78 0.95 6.46
CA PHE A 99 23.77 0.22 7.21
C PHE A 99 22.42 0.28 6.53
N TYR A 100 21.53 -0.54 7.05
CA TYR A 100 20.13 -0.57 6.66
C TYR A 100 19.33 -0.42 7.95
N ALA A 101 18.21 0.29 7.89
CA ALA A 101 17.28 0.43 9.01
C ALA A 101 15.83 0.40 8.52
N SER A 102 14.94 -0.05 9.41
CA SER A 102 13.50 0.02 9.21
C SER A 102 12.77 0.27 10.52
N VAL A 103 11.58 0.83 10.42
CA VAL A 103 10.67 1.04 11.54
C VAL A 103 9.23 1.06 11.03
N ASP A 104 8.30 0.58 11.85
CA ASP A 104 6.87 0.78 11.66
C ASP A 104 6.45 2.12 12.27
N VAL A 105 5.66 2.89 11.55
CA VAL A 105 5.01 4.11 12.02
C VAL A 105 3.53 3.80 12.15
N VAL A 106 3.00 3.89 13.37
CA VAL A 106 1.66 3.35 13.70
C VAL A 106 0.68 4.40 14.23
N ASP A 107 1.17 5.59 14.65
CA ASP A 107 0.29 6.68 15.07
C ASP A 107 0.99 8.05 14.98
N TRP A 108 0.27 9.06 14.51
CA TRP A 108 0.67 10.47 14.43
C TRP A 108 -0.55 11.36 14.15
N ASN A 109 -0.33 12.67 13.99
CA ASN A 109 -1.38 13.65 13.70
C ASN A 109 -1.06 14.44 12.41
N ASN A 110 -1.94 14.37 11.41
CA ASN A 110 -1.83 15.15 10.16
C ASN A 110 -2.16 16.63 10.32
N ASP A 111 -2.81 17.05 11.41
CA ASP A 111 -3.13 18.46 11.65
C ASP A 111 -1.92 19.26 12.17
N VAL A 112 -0.86 18.57 12.59
CA VAL A 112 0.35 19.16 13.17
C VAL A 112 1.48 19.12 12.15
N ASP A 113 2.19 20.24 12.00
CA ASP A 113 3.42 20.31 11.22
C ASP A 113 4.58 19.67 11.99
N GLN A 114 4.74 18.36 11.81
CA GLN A 114 5.72 17.54 12.51
C GLN A 114 6.53 16.68 11.54
N ALA A 115 7.83 16.57 11.75
CA ALA A 115 8.69 15.65 11.04
C ALA A 115 9.14 14.52 11.97
N PHE A 116 9.03 13.28 11.50
CA PHE A 116 9.40 12.11 12.30
C PHE A 116 9.91 10.97 11.43
N GLY A 117 10.69 10.07 12.03
CA GLY A 117 11.25 8.92 11.33
C GLY A 117 12.56 8.45 11.95
N ILE A 118 13.51 8.09 11.08
CA ILE A 118 14.79 7.50 11.46
C ILE A 118 15.88 8.57 11.43
N ILE A 119 16.58 8.76 12.56
CA ILE A 119 17.80 9.57 12.60
C ILE A 119 19.02 8.71 12.24
N LEU A 120 19.91 9.28 11.43
CA LEU A 120 20.95 8.58 10.70
C LEU A 120 22.30 9.23 10.94
N ARG A 121 23.33 8.42 11.16
CA ARG A 121 24.72 8.87 11.34
C ARG A 121 24.84 10.06 12.31
N ALA A 122 24.03 10.05 13.37
CA ALA A 122 23.99 11.09 14.38
C ALA A 122 25.29 11.13 15.19
N ASP A 123 25.85 12.32 15.40
CA ASP A 123 27.02 12.56 16.22
C ASP A 123 26.89 13.90 16.96
N ASN A 124 27.79 14.16 17.91
CA ASN A 124 27.81 15.38 18.73
C ASN A 124 26.44 15.70 19.38
N VAL A 125 25.72 14.65 19.80
CA VAL A 125 24.35 14.77 20.33
C VAL A 125 24.32 15.68 21.54
N GLY A 126 23.61 16.80 21.41
CA GLY A 126 23.57 17.84 22.42
C GLY A 126 22.80 19.08 21.94
N LEU A 127 22.36 19.89 22.90
CA LEU A 127 21.62 21.12 22.61
C LEU A 127 22.46 22.07 21.73
N GLY A 128 21.93 22.40 20.56
CA GLY A 128 22.53 23.19 19.48
C GLY A 128 23.72 22.53 18.78
N GLN A 129 23.94 21.22 18.97
CA GLN A 129 25.19 20.55 18.58
C GLN A 129 25.00 19.33 17.68
N THR A 130 23.86 18.65 17.76
CA THR A 130 23.63 17.39 17.05
C THR A 130 23.83 17.55 15.54
N THR A 131 24.62 16.64 14.97
CA THR A 131 24.90 16.56 13.52
C THR A 131 24.50 15.19 12.98
N GLY A 132 24.10 15.10 11.71
CA GLY A 132 23.78 13.83 11.06
C GLY A 132 22.83 14.02 9.89
N TYR A 133 22.01 13.01 9.62
CA TYR A 133 20.89 13.10 8.69
C TYR A 133 19.62 12.55 9.34
N VAL A 134 18.48 12.81 8.72
CA VAL A 134 17.22 12.15 9.04
C VAL A 134 16.57 11.62 7.77
N MET A 135 15.96 10.44 7.84
CA MET A 135 14.89 10.02 6.94
C MET A 135 13.58 10.30 7.66
N ASN A 136 12.70 11.08 7.04
CA ASN A 136 11.48 11.53 7.72
C ASN A 136 10.29 11.61 6.81
N TYR A 137 9.12 11.64 7.44
CA TYR A 137 7.87 12.08 6.84
C TYR A 137 7.42 13.35 7.57
N ASN A 138 6.96 14.35 6.81
CA ASN A 138 6.22 15.50 7.32
C ASN A 138 4.82 15.48 6.70
N PRO A 139 3.73 15.31 7.48
CA PRO A 139 2.38 15.30 6.94
C PRO A 139 1.88 16.69 6.49
N GLN A 140 2.48 17.79 6.94
CA GLN A 140 2.10 19.16 6.59
C GLN A 140 3.23 19.89 5.86
N GLN A 141 3.96 19.19 4.98
CA GLN A 141 4.96 19.84 4.12
C GLN A 141 4.32 20.96 3.26
N SER A 142 3.05 20.79 2.92
CA SER A 142 2.15 21.82 2.38
C SER A 142 0.79 21.71 3.07
N SER A 143 -0.04 22.75 2.93
CA SER A 143 -1.35 22.79 3.57
C SER A 143 -2.25 21.62 3.13
N GLY A 144 -3.35 21.37 3.83
CA GLY A 144 -4.26 20.27 3.50
C GLY A 144 -3.68 18.87 3.76
N ALA A 145 -2.72 18.74 4.67
CA ALA A 145 -2.01 17.47 4.94
C ALA A 145 -1.31 16.88 3.69
N ARG A 146 -0.83 17.75 2.79
CA ARG A 146 0.00 17.37 1.66
C ARG A 146 1.42 17.09 2.15
N GLY A 147 1.68 15.83 2.43
CA GLY A 147 2.92 15.40 3.06
C GLY A 147 4.08 15.15 2.09
N GLN A 148 5.28 15.02 2.67
CA GLN A 148 6.48 14.66 1.92
C GLN A 148 7.40 13.78 2.78
N ALA A 149 7.95 12.73 2.16
CA ALA A 149 9.04 11.94 2.71
C ALA A 149 10.39 12.50 2.23
N GLN A 150 11.36 12.63 3.13
CA GLN A 150 12.60 13.37 2.86
C GLN A 150 13.83 12.67 3.44
N PHE A 151 14.99 13.03 2.89
CA PHE A 151 16.28 12.99 3.55
C PHE A 151 16.74 14.42 3.82
N ASN A 152 16.98 14.77 5.09
CA ASN A 152 17.48 16.09 5.48
C ASN A 152 18.85 16.00 6.15
N ILE A 153 19.68 17.02 5.92
CA ILE A 153 20.94 17.23 6.63
C ILE A 153 20.63 17.91 7.96
N VAL A 154 21.18 17.40 9.06
CA VAL A 154 21.07 18.03 10.39
C VAL A 154 22.41 18.62 10.79
N THR A 155 22.46 19.93 11.03
CA THR A 155 23.64 20.63 11.59
C THR A 155 23.24 21.45 12.80
N GLY A 156 23.78 21.12 13.98
CA GLY A 156 23.49 21.85 15.20
C GLY A 156 22.02 21.78 15.63
N GLU A 157 21.37 20.62 15.44
CA GLU A 157 19.92 20.41 15.65
C GLU A 157 18.98 21.23 14.73
N SER A 158 19.48 21.76 13.62
CA SER A 158 18.68 22.46 12.62
C SER A 158 18.73 21.73 11.29
N ASP A 159 17.66 21.86 10.51
CA ASP A 159 17.67 21.52 9.09
C ASP A 159 18.73 22.37 8.38
N ALA A 160 19.56 21.68 7.59
CA ALA A 160 20.64 22.23 6.78
C ALA A 160 20.50 21.88 5.29
N GLY A 161 19.37 21.28 4.89
CA GLY A 161 18.98 21.08 3.50
C GLY A 161 18.42 19.68 3.21
N VAL A 162 17.44 19.65 2.31
CA VAL A 162 16.87 18.43 1.72
C VAL A 162 17.84 17.88 0.67
N ILE A 163 18.15 16.58 0.71
CA ILE A 163 19.04 15.91 -0.26
C ILE A 163 18.33 14.84 -1.10
N GLY A 164 17.04 14.60 -0.83
CA GLY A 164 16.17 13.71 -1.59
C GLY A 164 14.78 13.71 -0.98
N ALA A 165 13.74 13.63 -1.80
CA ALA A 165 12.36 13.67 -1.33
C ALA A 165 11.40 12.94 -2.26
N ALA A 166 10.23 12.57 -1.75
CA ALA A 166 9.08 12.11 -2.52
C ALA A 166 7.80 12.65 -1.89
N ASP A 167 6.90 13.17 -2.72
CA ASP A 167 5.57 13.57 -2.27
C ASP A 167 4.75 12.33 -1.93
N ILE A 168 4.16 12.32 -0.74
CA ILE A 168 3.34 11.21 -0.24
C ILE A 168 2.44 11.70 0.89
N SER A 169 1.18 11.29 0.92
CA SER A 169 0.23 11.62 1.98
C SER A 169 -0.26 10.35 2.66
N LEU A 170 0.14 10.15 3.91
CA LEU A 170 -0.18 8.97 4.72
C LEU A 170 -1.43 9.24 5.59
N GLU A 171 -2.21 8.20 5.90
CA GLU A 171 -3.43 8.32 6.71
C GLU A 171 -3.19 7.87 8.17
N PRO A 172 -3.44 8.74 9.18
CA PRO A 172 -3.45 8.32 10.56
C PRO A 172 -4.41 7.13 10.80
N GLY A 173 -4.00 6.19 11.62
CA GLY A 173 -4.73 4.93 11.83
C GLY A 173 -4.42 3.84 10.80
N HIS A 174 -3.56 4.11 9.81
CA HIS A 174 -2.91 3.11 8.98
C HIS A 174 -1.45 2.95 9.39
N ASP A 175 -0.98 1.71 9.39
CA ASP A 175 0.41 1.38 9.73
C ASP A 175 1.26 1.42 8.46
N TYR A 176 2.40 2.11 8.54
CA TYR A 176 3.35 2.21 7.43
C TYR A 176 4.72 1.73 7.86
N ARG A 177 5.48 1.16 6.92
CA ARG A 177 6.88 0.77 7.17
C ARG A 177 7.83 1.68 6.45
N PHE A 178 8.67 2.36 7.22
CA PHE A 178 9.75 3.19 6.69
C PHE A 178 11.01 2.37 6.65
N VAL A 179 11.70 2.44 5.52
CA VAL A 179 12.89 1.67 5.24
C VAL A 179 13.95 2.56 4.63
N MET A 180 15.21 2.36 5.02
CA MET A 180 16.33 3.02 4.39
C MET A 180 17.59 2.17 4.31
N SER A 181 18.45 2.53 3.36
CA SER A 181 19.85 2.11 3.32
C SER A 181 20.78 3.30 3.16
N ALA A 182 21.95 3.21 3.80
CA ALA A 182 23.07 4.13 3.62
C ALA A 182 24.28 3.35 3.12
N GLU A 183 24.84 3.76 1.99
CA GLU A 183 26.00 3.15 1.33
C GLU A 183 26.96 4.23 0.83
N GLY A 184 28.10 4.38 1.50
CA GLY A 184 29.02 5.49 1.25
C GLY A 184 28.29 6.82 1.43
N ASP A 185 28.16 7.59 0.35
CA ASP A 185 27.51 8.90 0.34
C ASP A 185 26.06 8.83 -0.17
N THR A 186 25.56 7.63 -0.52
CA THR A 186 24.20 7.46 -1.08
C THR A 186 23.25 6.92 -0.02
N PHE A 187 22.09 7.56 0.10
CA PHE A 187 20.98 7.15 0.94
C PHE A 187 19.81 6.74 0.05
N ARG A 188 19.13 5.63 0.35
CA ARG A 188 17.91 5.19 -0.35
C ARG A 188 16.81 4.96 0.68
N ALA A 189 15.59 5.28 0.34
CA ALA A 189 14.43 5.08 1.19
C ALA A 189 13.26 4.50 0.42
N TRP A 190 12.43 3.77 1.15
CA TRP A 190 11.19 3.16 0.70
C TRP A 190 10.15 3.30 1.81
N VAL A 191 8.93 3.67 1.44
CA VAL A 191 7.78 3.70 2.35
C VAL A 191 6.78 2.68 1.86
N PHE A 192 6.41 1.73 2.72
CA PHE A 192 5.43 0.68 2.40
C PHE A 192 4.16 0.87 3.20
N ASP A 193 3.04 0.51 2.59
CA ASP A 193 1.79 0.24 3.30
C ASP A 193 1.89 -1.14 3.97
N HIS A 194 1.50 -1.29 5.23
CA HIS A 194 1.48 -2.61 5.87
C HIS A 194 0.52 -3.60 5.20
N LEU A 195 -0.51 -3.10 4.51
CA LEU A 195 -1.40 -3.92 3.72
C LEU A 195 -0.74 -4.44 2.44
N ASP A 196 0.42 -3.90 2.02
CA ASP A 196 1.19 -4.42 0.89
C ASP A 196 2.69 -4.13 1.05
N LEU A 197 3.40 -5.07 1.67
CA LEU A 197 4.85 -5.01 1.80
C LEU A 197 5.61 -5.48 0.54
N THR A 198 4.90 -5.90 -0.52
CA THR A 198 5.54 -6.41 -1.74
C THR A 198 6.08 -5.30 -2.64
N ALA A 199 5.47 -4.11 -2.56
CA ALA A 199 5.86 -2.93 -3.31
C ALA A 199 5.75 -1.66 -2.45
N PRO A 200 6.73 -0.74 -2.51
CA PRO A 200 6.65 0.52 -1.79
C PRO A 200 5.65 1.49 -2.45
N LEU A 201 5.00 2.32 -1.65
CA LEU A 201 4.19 3.46 -2.12
C LEU A 201 5.07 4.50 -2.83
N VAL A 202 6.24 4.78 -2.25
CA VAL A 202 7.27 5.65 -2.85
C VAL A 202 8.67 5.12 -2.58
N SER A 203 9.58 5.43 -3.50
CA SER A 203 11.02 5.23 -3.33
C SER A 203 11.76 6.49 -3.72
N TYR A 204 12.75 6.87 -2.94
CA TYR A 204 13.58 8.04 -3.21
C TYR A 204 14.99 7.83 -2.68
N PHE A 205 15.92 8.68 -3.09
CA PHE A 205 17.32 8.57 -2.69
C PHE A 205 17.93 9.97 -2.59
N GLY A 206 19.05 10.08 -1.90
CA GLY A 206 19.83 11.31 -1.80
C GLY A 206 21.32 11.01 -1.77
N VAL A 207 22.14 12.00 -2.10
CA VAL A 207 23.61 11.86 -2.11
C VAL A 207 24.25 13.00 -1.32
N ASN A 208 25.01 12.65 -0.29
CA ASN A 208 25.75 13.61 0.53
C ASN A 208 26.89 12.93 1.32
N ASP A 209 28.03 13.61 1.45
CA ASP A 209 29.26 13.08 2.07
C ASP A 209 29.65 13.76 3.40
N LEU A 210 28.80 14.68 3.91
CA LEU A 210 29.12 15.52 5.07
C LEU A 210 29.33 14.72 6.37
N TYR A 211 28.50 13.70 6.62
CA TYR A 211 28.58 12.85 7.80
C TYR A 211 28.73 11.37 7.40
N PRO A 212 29.96 10.81 7.39
CA PRO A 212 30.21 9.47 6.86
C PRO A 212 29.82 8.34 7.84
N LYS A 213 29.58 8.65 9.12
CA LYS A 213 29.19 7.67 10.15
C LYS A 213 28.59 8.33 11.38
N GLY A 214 27.87 7.56 12.18
CA GLY A 214 27.35 7.98 13.48
C GLY A 214 26.30 7.01 14.02
N LYS A 215 25.58 7.40 15.07
CA LYS A 215 24.48 6.63 15.67
C LYS A 215 23.23 6.64 14.80
N THR A 216 22.33 5.68 15.03
CA THR A 216 20.99 5.66 14.43
C THR A 216 19.92 5.42 15.48
N GLY A 217 18.69 5.77 15.17
CA GLY A 217 17.54 5.56 16.04
C GLY A 217 16.32 6.31 15.53
N LEU A 218 15.49 6.81 16.44
CA LEU A 218 14.21 7.43 16.15
C LEU A 218 14.19 8.89 16.58
N PHE A 219 13.39 9.70 15.88
CA PHE A 219 13.17 11.08 16.25
C PHE A 219 11.77 11.58 15.91
N ASN A 220 11.41 12.68 16.56
CA ASN A 220 10.37 13.59 16.10
C ASN A 220 10.80 15.06 16.32
N PHE A 221 10.21 15.97 15.53
CA PHE A 221 10.61 17.36 15.44
C PHE A 221 9.44 18.22 14.94
N TYR A 222 9.28 19.43 15.47
CA TYR A 222 8.30 20.41 14.98
C TYR A 222 9.01 21.44 14.07
N PRO A 223 8.88 21.38 12.73
CA PRO A 223 9.45 22.38 11.81
C PRO A 223 8.69 23.70 11.72
N GLY A 224 7.45 23.76 12.23
CA GLY A 224 6.59 24.92 12.05
C GLY A 224 7.01 26.18 12.80
N ALA A 225 6.29 27.29 12.55
CA ALA A 225 6.62 28.60 13.09
C ALA A 225 6.03 28.88 14.49
N ASP A 226 4.96 28.17 14.88
CA ASP A 226 4.18 28.43 16.09
C ASP A 226 4.75 27.70 17.31
N LEU A 227 6.06 27.89 17.55
CA LEU A 227 6.86 27.10 18.50
C LEU A 227 6.27 26.97 19.91
N THR A 228 5.56 27.99 20.41
CA THR A 228 5.04 28.00 21.79
C THR A 228 3.56 27.64 21.89
N ASP A 229 2.92 27.29 20.77
CA ASP A 229 1.52 26.87 20.76
C ASP A 229 1.41 25.45 21.33
N PRO A 230 0.65 25.22 22.43
CA PRO A 230 0.59 23.92 23.07
C PRO A 230 -0.17 22.85 22.25
N ASP A 231 -0.96 23.28 21.26
CA ASP A 231 -1.77 22.39 20.43
C ASP A 231 -1.11 22.14 19.06
N LEU A 232 -0.38 23.14 18.52
CA LEU A 232 0.27 23.06 17.21
C LEU A 232 1.79 22.87 17.27
N GLY A 233 2.47 23.50 18.24
CA GLY A 233 3.93 23.53 18.38
C GLY A 233 4.55 22.25 18.93
N ILE A 234 3.95 21.09 18.64
CA ILE A 234 4.28 19.78 19.20
C ILE A 234 4.80 18.83 18.13
N ALA A 235 5.42 17.74 18.57
CA ALA A 235 5.62 16.56 17.72
C ALA A 235 5.24 15.31 18.53
N ASP A 236 4.49 14.40 17.93
CA ASP A 236 3.90 13.26 18.61
C ASP A 236 3.74 12.08 17.63
N THR A 237 4.53 11.04 17.86
CA THR A 237 4.62 9.91 16.93
C THR A 237 4.83 8.62 17.70
N THR A 238 4.14 7.57 17.29
CA THR A 238 4.34 6.22 17.81
C THR A 238 4.97 5.34 16.74
N PHE A 239 6.06 4.69 17.12
CA PHE A 239 6.82 3.76 16.29
C PHE A 239 6.65 2.33 16.79
N ASP A 240 6.93 1.35 15.94
CA ASP A 240 7.08 -0.04 16.34
C ASP A 240 8.15 -0.76 15.51
N ARG A 241 8.59 -1.94 15.95
CA ARG A 241 9.50 -2.87 15.24
C ARG A 241 10.69 -2.17 14.59
N PHE A 242 11.47 -1.45 15.40
CA PHE A 242 12.71 -0.90 14.92
C PHE A 242 13.70 -2.02 14.61
N TRP A 243 14.42 -1.89 13.50
CA TRP A 243 15.44 -2.84 13.09
C TRP A 243 16.59 -2.13 12.39
N SER A 244 17.83 -2.52 12.67
CA SER A 244 18.99 -2.04 11.91
C SER A 244 20.14 -3.06 11.83
N THR A 245 20.91 -3.01 10.75
CA THR A 245 22.07 -3.89 10.54
C THR A 245 23.18 -3.27 9.71
N SER A 246 24.42 -3.66 9.99
CA SER A 246 25.60 -3.40 9.15
C SER A 246 25.79 -4.42 8.01
N GLU A 247 25.09 -5.56 8.03
CA GLU A 247 25.15 -6.60 6.98
C GLU A 247 23.76 -7.20 6.73
N LEU A 248 23.37 -7.37 5.47
CA LEU A 248 22.06 -7.97 5.14
C LEU A 248 22.06 -9.48 5.46
N PRO A 249 20.94 -10.04 5.98
CA PRO A 249 20.81 -11.47 6.23
C PRO A 249 21.00 -12.34 4.98
N ASP A 250 21.65 -13.50 5.13
CA ASP A 250 21.84 -14.49 4.06
C ASP A 250 20.52 -15.03 3.49
N SER A 251 19.44 -15.02 4.28
CA SER A 251 18.08 -15.45 3.89
C SER A 251 17.44 -14.57 2.80
N LEU A 252 18.11 -13.50 2.40
CA LEU A 252 17.67 -12.57 1.35
C LEU A 252 18.50 -12.74 0.06
N GLU A 253 18.91 -13.97 -0.26
CA GLU A 253 19.71 -14.29 -1.45
C GLU A 253 19.10 -13.63 -2.72
N GLY A 254 19.83 -12.67 -3.32
CA GLY A 254 19.38 -11.90 -4.49
C GLY A 254 18.83 -10.49 -4.20
N LYS A 255 18.56 -10.13 -2.94
CA LYS A 255 18.28 -8.74 -2.54
C LYS A 255 19.58 -8.02 -2.21
N THR A 256 19.72 -6.79 -2.67
CA THR A 256 20.87 -5.93 -2.38
C THR A 256 20.43 -4.75 -1.50
N ARG A 257 21.37 -4.00 -0.92
CA ARG A 257 21.08 -2.72 -0.22
C ARG A 257 20.48 -1.65 -1.14
N THR A 258 20.46 -1.92 -2.45
CA THR A 258 19.82 -1.12 -3.49
C THR A 258 18.40 -1.60 -3.84
N SER A 259 17.89 -2.65 -3.19
CA SER A 259 16.54 -3.18 -3.40
C SER A 259 15.63 -2.88 -2.21
N PRO A 260 14.32 -2.63 -2.46
CA PRO A 260 13.33 -2.61 -1.40
C PRO A 260 13.31 -3.97 -0.70
N TRP A 261 13.67 -3.92 0.58
CA TRP A 261 13.38 -4.95 1.56
C TRP A 261 12.55 -4.27 2.67
N PHE A 262 11.80 -5.00 3.46
CA PHE A 262 10.88 -4.42 4.47
C PHE A 262 11.23 -4.91 5.89
N GLY A 263 12.45 -5.37 6.16
CA GLY A 263 13.01 -5.16 7.50
C GLY A 263 12.82 -6.21 8.60
N THR A 264 11.84 -7.12 8.57
CA THR A 264 11.51 -7.90 9.79
C THR A 264 11.25 -9.39 9.54
N PRO A 265 12.18 -10.32 9.89
CA PRO A 265 11.96 -11.77 9.77
C PRO A 265 11.12 -12.37 10.90
N THR A 266 10.54 -11.55 11.78
CA THR A 266 9.88 -12.00 13.02
C THR A 266 8.38 -12.29 12.87
N VAL A 267 7.77 -11.89 11.76
CA VAL A 267 6.37 -12.17 11.42
C VAL A 267 6.27 -12.72 9.98
N PRO A 268 5.27 -13.55 9.65
CA PRO A 268 4.99 -13.89 8.26
C PRO A 268 4.69 -12.63 7.45
N TYR A 269 5.20 -12.56 6.22
CA TYR A 269 4.92 -11.45 5.32
C TYR A 269 4.95 -11.87 3.86
N MET A 270 4.19 -11.14 3.04
CA MET A 270 4.14 -11.37 1.61
C MET A 270 5.44 -10.91 0.94
N THR A 271 6.08 -11.77 0.16
CA THR A 271 7.29 -11.46 -0.63
C THR A 271 6.96 -11.12 -2.06
N SER A 272 5.86 -11.65 -2.60
CA SER A 272 5.37 -11.35 -3.94
C SER A 272 3.88 -11.62 -4.08
N ILE A 273 3.24 -10.85 -4.95
CA ILE A 273 1.86 -11.03 -5.41
C ILE A 273 1.83 -10.90 -6.92
N SER A 274 0.96 -11.68 -7.55
CA SER A 274 0.65 -11.62 -8.98
C SER A 274 -0.84 -11.90 -9.16
N PRO A 275 -1.61 -11.06 -9.85
CA PRO A 275 -1.20 -9.77 -10.40
C PRO A 275 -0.71 -8.80 -9.31
N ALA A 276 0.20 -7.90 -9.69
CA ALA A 276 0.71 -6.89 -8.78
C ALA A 276 -0.44 -6.00 -8.28
N ASN A 277 -0.29 -5.41 -7.09
CA ASN A 277 -1.25 -4.45 -6.58
C ASN A 277 -1.44 -3.30 -7.57
N ARG A 278 -2.69 -2.95 -7.82
CA ARG A 278 -3.17 -1.95 -8.80
C ARG A 278 -2.81 -2.29 -10.24
N GLY A 279 -2.37 -3.52 -10.50
CA GLY A 279 -2.05 -4.02 -11.84
C GLY A 279 -3.28 -4.06 -12.74
N THR A 280 -3.08 -3.69 -14.00
CA THR A 280 -4.14 -3.67 -15.01
C THR A 280 -3.93 -4.72 -16.08
N TYR A 281 -5.02 -5.16 -16.69
CA TYR A 281 -5.01 -6.05 -17.86
C TYR A 281 -4.36 -7.41 -17.59
N ALA A 282 -4.47 -7.92 -16.36
CA ALA A 282 -3.96 -9.25 -16.05
C ALA A 282 -4.75 -10.33 -16.82
N LEU A 283 -4.06 -11.35 -17.33
CA LEU A 283 -4.75 -12.46 -17.97
C LEU A 283 -5.42 -13.33 -16.90
N ALA A 284 -6.74 -13.43 -16.96
CA ALA A 284 -7.49 -14.29 -16.03
C ALA A 284 -6.99 -15.75 -16.05
N SER A 285 -6.53 -16.24 -17.20
CA SER A 285 -5.98 -17.59 -17.36
C SER A 285 -4.70 -17.83 -16.56
N ASP A 286 -3.92 -16.78 -16.27
CA ASP A 286 -2.70 -16.91 -15.48
C ASP A 286 -3.02 -17.18 -14.01
N GLY A 287 -4.20 -16.73 -13.56
CA GLY A 287 -4.65 -16.84 -12.18
C GLY A 287 -3.94 -15.84 -11.27
N LEU A 288 -4.22 -15.97 -9.98
CA LEU A 288 -3.58 -15.23 -8.90
C LEU A 288 -2.54 -16.12 -8.24
N HIS A 289 -1.39 -15.55 -7.88
CA HIS A 289 -0.28 -16.22 -7.19
C HIS A 289 0.28 -15.29 -6.12
N PHE A 290 0.74 -15.86 -5.02
CA PHE A 290 1.45 -15.11 -4.01
C PHE A 290 2.47 -15.98 -3.28
N SER A 291 3.57 -15.35 -2.85
CA SER A 291 4.63 -15.99 -2.07
C SER A 291 4.72 -15.32 -0.71
N LEU A 292 4.89 -16.14 0.31
CA LEU A 292 5.00 -15.74 1.71
C LEU A 292 6.33 -16.24 2.27
N LEU A 293 7.02 -15.39 3.03
CA LEU A 293 8.11 -15.85 3.88
C LEU A 293 7.63 -15.99 5.32
N LEU A 294 7.92 -17.14 5.92
CA LEU A 294 7.68 -17.46 7.31
C LEU A 294 8.94 -17.17 8.16
N PRO A 295 8.78 -16.77 9.43
CA PRO A 295 9.87 -16.65 10.38
C PRO A 295 10.65 -17.96 10.58
N GLU A 296 11.94 -17.82 10.92
CA GLU A 296 12.79 -18.98 11.23
C GLU A 296 12.20 -19.79 12.41
N GLY A 297 12.11 -21.10 12.24
CA GLY A 297 11.55 -22.00 13.26
C GLY A 297 10.03 -22.19 13.19
N MET A 298 9.32 -21.51 12.28
CA MET A 298 7.92 -21.80 11.96
C MET A 298 7.85 -23.04 11.06
N ALA A 299 7.64 -24.21 11.66
CA ALA A 299 7.65 -25.52 10.96
C ALA A 299 6.32 -25.87 10.27
N GLU A 300 5.24 -25.12 10.56
CA GLU A 300 3.92 -25.32 9.98
C GLU A 300 3.40 -24.00 9.41
N ALA A 301 2.73 -24.10 8.26
CA ALA A 301 2.04 -23.00 7.62
C ALA A 301 0.99 -22.36 8.56
N PRO A 302 0.91 -21.02 8.70
CA PRO A 302 -0.23 -20.39 9.34
C PRO A 302 -1.52 -20.79 8.62
N GLN A 303 -2.64 -20.84 9.37
CA GLN A 303 -3.95 -20.91 8.71
C GLN A 303 -4.10 -19.65 7.85
N ILE A 304 -4.52 -19.78 6.60
CA ILE A 304 -4.72 -18.64 5.71
C ILE A 304 -6.21 -18.47 5.47
N GLN A 305 -6.68 -17.23 5.50
CA GLN A 305 -7.96 -16.87 4.93
C GLN A 305 -7.71 -16.09 3.64
N PHE A 306 -8.24 -16.61 2.52
CA PHE A 306 -8.23 -15.95 1.23
C PHE A 306 -9.64 -15.48 0.87
N ILE A 307 -9.78 -14.18 0.65
CA ILE A 307 -11.03 -13.52 0.27
C ILE A 307 -10.79 -12.82 -1.08
N LEU A 308 -11.72 -13.00 -2.01
CA LEU A 308 -11.70 -12.34 -3.31
C LEU A 308 -13.08 -11.71 -3.55
N ASN A 309 -13.12 -10.39 -3.78
CA ASN A 309 -14.35 -9.59 -3.90
C ASN A 309 -15.33 -9.81 -2.73
N GLY A 310 -14.79 -9.86 -1.51
CA GLY A 310 -15.59 -10.12 -0.30
C GLY A 310 -16.07 -11.56 -0.12
N ILE A 311 -15.77 -12.46 -1.06
CA ILE A 311 -16.14 -13.88 -1.00
C ILE A 311 -14.95 -14.69 -0.48
N ASN A 312 -15.16 -15.48 0.58
CA ASN A 312 -14.14 -16.40 1.07
C ASN A 312 -13.91 -17.52 0.04
N ARG A 313 -12.69 -17.57 -0.51
CA ARG A 313 -12.22 -18.53 -1.53
C ARG A 313 -11.13 -19.46 -1.00
N THR A 314 -10.93 -19.52 0.32
CA THR A 314 -9.84 -20.29 0.96
C THR A 314 -9.81 -21.75 0.51
N SER A 315 -10.98 -22.40 0.37
CA SER A 315 -11.07 -23.79 -0.07
C SER A 315 -10.70 -24.03 -1.54
N SER A 316 -10.62 -22.97 -2.34
CA SER A 316 -10.27 -23.00 -3.77
C SER A 316 -8.83 -22.54 -4.02
N LEU A 317 -8.08 -22.22 -2.96
CA LEU A 317 -6.68 -21.87 -3.04
C LEU A 317 -5.84 -23.15 -3.07
N GLU A 318 -4.97 -23.27 -4.08
CA GLU A 318 -3.92 -24.28 -4.11
C GLU A 318 -2.70 -23.71 -3.39
N TRP A 319 -2.07 -24.48 -2.50
CA TRP A 319 -0.92 -23.98 -1.75
C TRP A 319 0.14 -25.05 -1.56
N SER A 320 1.38 -24.61 -1.43
CA SER A 320 2.55 -25.44 -1.13
C SER A 320 3.44 -24.76 -0.10
N HIS A 321 4.23 -25.55 0.62
CA HIS A 321 5.12 -25.07 1.66
C HIS A 321 6.46 -25.82 1.58
N GLU A 322 7.55 -25.06 1.48
CA GLU A 322 8.92 -25.60 1.48
C GLU A 322 9.83 -24.69 2.32
N GLY A 323 10.35 -25.23 3.42
CA GLY A 323 11.26 -24.49 4.30
C GLY A 323 10.56 -23.30 4.96
N GLN A 324 11.00 -22.08 4.65
CA GLN A 324 10.36 -20.84 5.14
C GLN A 324 9.43 -20.23 4.10
N THR A 325 9.29 -20.83 2.91
CA THR A 325 8.48 -20.25 1.85
C THR A 325 7.14 -20.97 1.78
N MET A 326 6.07 -20.21 1.60
CA MET A 326 4.79 -20.73 1.16
C MET A 326 4.38 -20.06 -0.14
N GLU A 327 3.78 -20.84 -1.03
CA GLU A 327 3.25 -20.36 -2.30
C GLU A 327 1.76 -20.67 -2.33
N GLY A 328 0.94 -19.67 -2.65
CA GLY A 328 -0.50 -19.81 -2.87
C GLY A 328 -0.85 -19.46 -4.31
N SER A 329 -1.82 -20.18 -4.90
CA SER A 329 -2.35 -19.87 -6.22
C SER A 329 -3.85 -20.12 -6.33
N TYR A 330 -4.52 -19.29 -7.12
CA TYR A 330 -5.94 -19.37 -7.41
C TYR A 330 -6.18 -19.25 -8.92
N LYS A 331 -6.82 -20.27 -9.51
CA LYS A 331 -7.04 -20.35 -10.97
C LYS A 331 -8.44 -19.94 -11.42
N GLY A 332 -9.33 -19.61 -10.49
CA GLY A 332 -10.73 -19.28 -10.78
C GLY A 332 -10.96 -17.79 -11.08
N LEU A 333 -9.97 -17.09 -11.66
CA LEU A 333 -10.20 -15.73 -12.15
C LEU A 333 -11.00 -15.79 -13.45
N GLU A 334 -11.99 -14.92 -13.57
CA GLU A 334 -12.71 -14.61 -14.80
C GLU A 334 -12.17 -13.33 -15.43
N ALA A 335 -12.22 -13.24 -16.76
CA ALA A 335 -11.82 -12.06 -17.52
C ALA A 335 -12.81 -10.90 -17.35
N ASN A 336 -12.33 -9.69 -17.61
CA ASN A 336 -13.12 -8.45 -17.62
C ASN A 336 -13.78 -8.12 -16.28
N ARG A 337 -13.04 -8.36 -15.18
CA ARG A 337 -13.45 -8.03 -13.82
C ARG A 337 -12.37 -7.26 -13.07
N VAL A 338 -12.81 -6.42 -12.15
CA VAL A 338 -11.99 -5.86 -11.07
C VAL A 338 -12.02 -6.83 -9.89
N TYR A 339 -10.85 -7.05 -9.30
CA TYR A 339 -10.66 -7.89 -8.13
C TYR A 339 -10.10 -7.09 -6.95
N ASP A 340 -10.67 -7.31 -5.77
CA ASP A 340 -10.10 -6.97 -4.48
C ASP A 340 -9.76 -8.29 -3.76
N ALA A 341 -8.47 -8.54 -3.57
CA ALA A 341 -7.94 -9.73 -2.93
C ALA A 341 -7.44 -9.39 -1.52
N VAL A 342 -7.73 -10.28 -0.58
CA VAL A 342 -7.28 -10.21 0.80
C VAL A 342 -6.73 -11.56 1.21
N VAL A 343 -5.51 -11.56 1.75
CA VAL A 343 -4.91 -12.70 2.42
C VAL A 343 -4.67 -12.32 3.87
N GLU A 344 -5.26 -13.07 4.79
CA GLU A 344 -5.16 -12.85 6.24
C GLU A 344 -4.60 -14.08 6.96
N PHE A 345 -3.78 -13.82 7.98
CA PHE A 345 -3.23 -14.81 8.91
C PHE A 345 -3.82 -14.59 10.31
N PRO A 346 -4.19 -15.65 11.05
CA PRO A 346 -4.67 -15.55 12.42
C PRO A 346 -3.56 -15.01 13.32
N GLY A 347 -3.90 -14.00 14.14
CA GLY A 347 -2.98 -13.40 15.09
C GLY A 347 -3.12 -11.89 15.20
N ASN A 348 -3.69 -11.22 14.18
CA ASN A 348 -3.91 -9.77 14.15
C ASN A 348 -2.66 -8.95 14.52
N THR A 349 -1.48 -9.42 14.09
CA THR A 349 -0.22 -8.69 14.21
C THR A 349 0.02 -7.87 12.94
N PRO A 350 0.77 -6.76 12.96
CA PRO A 350 1.11 -6.03 11.74
C PRO A 350 1.85 -6.92 10.74
N GLY A 351 1.52 -6.74 9.45
CA GLY A 351 1.91 -7.64 8.37
C GLY A 351 1.11 -8.95 8.29
N SER A 352 0.15 -9.19 9.20
CA SER A 352 -0.70 -10.39 9.16
C SER A 352 -1.82 -10.34 8.11
N ARG A 353 -1.89 -9.27 7.34
CA ARG A 353 -2.92 -9.03 6.34
C ARG A 353 -2.28 -8.37 5.12
N THR A 354 -2.65 -8.84 3.94
CA THR A 354 -2.26 -8.24 2.67
C THR A 354 -3.50 -8.01 1.83
N ASP A 355 -3.72 -6.76 1.45
CA ASP A 355 -4.85 -6.31 0.63
C ASP A 355 -4.32 -5.72 -0.66
N TRP A 356 -4.84 -6.20 -1.78
CA TRP A 356 -4.46 -5.65 -3.08
C TRP A 356 -5.62 -5.72 -4.06
N THR A 357 -5.60 -4.81 -5.02
CA THR A 357 -6.59 -4.73 -6.10
C THR A 357 -5.91 -4.94 -7.44
N PHE A 358 -6.61 -5.48 -8.42
CA PHE A 358 -6.13 -5.60 -9.80
C PHE A 358 -7.33 -5.80 -10.73
N ASP A 359 -7.11 -5.72 -12.04
CA ASP A 359 -8.15 -6.09 -13.01
C ASP A 359 -7.67 -7.11 -14.03
N THR A 360 -8.66 -7.74 -14.66
CA THR A 360 -8.49 -8.73 -15.73
C THR A 360 -9.13 -8.26 -17.03
N PHE A 361 -9.27 -6.95 -17.23
CA PHE A 361 -9.86 -6.43 -18.45
C PHE A 361 -8.97 -6.74 -19.64
N GLU A 362 -9.57 -7.26 -20.69
CA GLU A 362 -8.89 -7.34 -21.97
C GLU A 362 -9.00 -6.00 -22.68
N GLN A 363 -7.90 -5.52 -23.27
CA GLN A 363 -7.96 -4.27 -24.04
C GLN A 363 -8.91 -4.35 -25.24
N SER A 364 -9.19 -5.55 -25.74
CA SER A 364 -10.24 -5.82 -26.74
C SER A 364 -11.64 -5.66 -26.17
N HIS A 365 -11.85 -6.01 -24.89
CA HIS A 365 -13.13 -5.79 -24.20
C HIS A 365 -13.44 -4.31 -24.14
N LEU A 366 -12.48 -3.48 -23.73
CA LEU A 366 -12.65 -2.01 -23.64
C LEU A 366 -13.02 -1.32 -24.96
N LYS A 367 -12.74 -1.95 -26.11
CA LYS A 367 -13.12 -1.46 -27.45
C LYS A 367 -14.32 -2.19 -28.05
N SER A 368 -14.90 -3.13 -27.31
CA SER A 368 -16.04 -3.92 -27.77
C SER A 368 -17.31 -3.06 -27.77
N GLY A 369 -18.38 -3.57 -28.37
CA GLY A 369 -19.71 -2.98 -28.19
C GLY A 369 -20.38 -3.38 -26.86
N GLU A 370 -19.72 -4.19 -26.04
CA GLU A 370 -20.28 -4.68 -24.76
C GLU A 370 -19.88 -3.79 -23.58
N SER A 371 -18.72 -3.14 -23.66
CA SER A 371 -18.31 -2.10 -22.70
C SER A 371 -18.29 -0.73 -23.36
N PHE A 372 -18.40 0.30 -22.53
CA PHE A 372 -18.34 1.68 -22.97
C PHE A 372 -17.36 2.45 -22.08
N VAL A 373 -16.44 3.19 -22.69
CA VAL A 373 -15.45 4.00 -21.97
C VAL A 373 -15.72 5.47 -22.25
N ILE A 374 -15.68 6.29 -21.21
CA ILE A 374 -15.75 7.74 -21.29
C ILE A 374 -14.51 8.30 -20.61
N GLU A 375 -13.63 8.91 -21.39
CA GLU A 375 -12.45 9.60 -20.87
C GLU A 375 -12.89 10.80 -20.01
N ALA A 376 -12.24 11.02 -18.86
CA ALA A 376 -12.66 12.06 -17.93
C ALA A 376 -12.54 13.46 -18.54
N GLU A 377 -11.56 13.66 -19.41
CA GLU A 377 -11.30 14.89 -20.15
C GLU A 377 -12.23 15.09 -21.37
N ASP A 378 -13.04 14.09 -21.75
CA ASP A 378 -14.00 14.14 -22.86
C ASP A 378 -15.40 14.63 -22.39
N TYR A 379 -15.46 15.60 -21.49
CA TYR A 379 -16.71 16.24 -21.08
C TYR A 379 -17.32 17.08 -22.20
N ASN A 380 -18.60 17.42 -22.08
CA ASN A 380 -19.37 18.14 -23.10
C ASN A 380 -18.71 19.47 -23.54
N PHE A 381 -19.14 19.98 -24.69
CA PHE A 381 -18.65 21.24 -25.24
C PHE A 381 -19.78 22.03 -25.92
N ASP A 382 -19.52 23.29 -26.29
CA ASP A 382 -20.46 24.15 -27.02
C ASP A 382 -21.90 24.23 -26.41
N GLY A 383 -22.04 24.00 -25.10
CA GLY A 383 -23.33 24.06 -24.40
C GLY A 383 -24.16 22.78 -24.56
N GLY A 384 -23.53 21.62 -24.33
CA GLY A 384 -24.16 20.30 -24.31
C GLY A 384 -23.92 19.42 -25.54
N GLU A 385 -23.12 19.88 -26.51
CA GLU A 385 -22.66 19.07 -27.64
C GLU A 385 -21.67 17.99 -27.17
N PHE A 386 -21.62 16.89 -27.91
CA PHE A 386 -20.82 15.72 -27.57
C PHE A 386 -20.46 14.89 -28.80
N ILE A 387 -19.39 14.10 -28.66
CA ILE A 387 -18.95 13.13 -29.67
C ILE A 387 -19.11 11.73 -29.08
N ASN A 388 -19.90 10.88 -29.75
CA ASN A 388 -20.01 9.46 -29.38
C ASN A 388 -18.82 8.68 -29.92
N ASN A 389 -18.22 7.84 -29.06
CA ASN A 389 -17.09 6.97 -29.41
C ASN A 389 -15.97 7.72 -30.16
N PRO A 390 -15.43 8.81 -29.59
CA PRO A 390 -14.39 9.60 -30.25
C PRO A 390 -13.16 8.73 -30.53
N ASP A 391 -12.45 9.02 -31.62
CA ASP A 391 -11.09 8.49 -31.79
C ASP A 391 -10.16 9.21 -30.79
N PRO A 392 -9.15 8.53 -30.21
CA PRO A 392 -8.18 9.19 -29.33
C PRO A 392 -7.58 10.43 -30.00
N SER A 393 -7.74 11.58 -29.37
CA SER A 393 -7.24 12.86 -29.86
C SER A 393 -6.24 13.47 -28.89
N GLY A 394 -5.33 14.29 -29.40
CA GLY A 394 -4.29 14.90 -28.58
C GLY A 394 -3.11 15.38 -29.40
N ILE A 395 -2.05 15.76 -28.69
CA ILE A 395 -0.80 16.25 -29.25
C ILE A 395 0.30 15.21 -28.99
N LYS A 396 0.98 14.79 -30.05
CA LYS A 396 2.17 13.93 -29.95
C LYS A 396 3.32 14.68 -29.28
N GLU A 397 4.33 13.96 -28.79
CA GLU A 397 5.60 14.57 -28.34
C GLU A 397 6.25 15.46 -29.41
N SER A 398 6.03 15.17 -30.69
CA SER A 398 6.48 16.00 -31.81
C SER A 398 5.75 17.35 -31.99
N GLY A 399 4.71 17.62 -31.19
CA GLY A 399 3.82 18.78 -31.32
C GLY A 399 2.73 18.63 -32.40
N GLN A 400 2.60 17.46 -33.03
CA GLN A 400 1.60 17.21 -34.06
C GLN A 400 0.25 16.85 -33.43
N ALA A 401 -0.82 17.56 -33.82
CA ALA A 401 -2.19 17.19 -33.46
C ALA A 401 -2.66 15.90 -34.15
N VAL A 402 -3.46 15.12 -33.42
CA VAL A 402 -4.06 13.86 -33.84
C VAL A 402 -5.57 13.93 -33.60
N ASN A 403 -6.36 13.53 -34.61
CA ASN A 403 -7.81 13.39 -34.53
C ASN A 403 -8.61 14.61 -34.02
N SER A 404 -8.07 15.84 -34.11
CA SER A 404 -8.75 17.07 -33.65
C SER A 404 -10.13 17.32 -34.28
N ALA A 405 -10.40 16.79 -35.47
CA ALA A 405 -11.69 16.95 -36.13
C ALA A 405 -12.76 15.95 -35.66
N ASN A 406 -12.37 14.84 -35.03
CA ASN A 406 -13.25 13.72 -34.65
C ASN A 406 -13.14 13.35 -33.16
N GLY A 407 -12.41 14.13 -32.37
CA GLY A 407 -12.20 13.94 -30.94
C GLY A 407 -12.31 15.26 -30.18
N TYR A 408 -11.84 15.24 -28.94
CA TYR A 408 -12.05 16.30 -27.95
C TYR A 408 -10.91 17.30 -27.82
N LEU A 409 -9.79 17.10 -28.52
CA LEU A 409 -8.69 18.06 -28.57
C LEU A 409 -9.20 19.46 -28.99
N ASP A 410 -8.96 20.45 -28.13
CA ASP A 410 -9.33 21.87 -28.27
C ASP A 410 -10.83 22.16 -28.44
N GLN A 411 -11.71 21.21 -28.12
CA GLN A 411 -13.12 21.53 -27.93
C GLN A 411 -13.25 22.42 -26.67
N GLU A 412 -14.20 23.36 -26.64
CA GLU A 412 -14.36 24.35 -25.55
C GLU A 412 -15.73 24.18 -24.88
N GLY A 413 -15.74 24.09 -23.55
CA GLY A 413 -16.96 23.92 -22.78
C GLY A 413 -17.59 25.26 -22.39
N VAL A 414 -18.91 25.24 -22.19
CA VAL A 414 -19.62 26.37 -21.59
C VAL A 414 -19.64 26.19 -20.07
N PRO A 415 -19.02 27.09 -19.28
CA PRO A 415 -19.09 27.04 -17.82
C PRO A 415 -20.54 27.04 -17.32
N ASP A 416 -20.80 26.32 -16.23
CA ASP A 416 -22.12 26.09 -15.63
C ASP A 416 -23.12 25.31 -16.51
N VAL A 417 -22.68 24.79 -17.67
CA VAL A 417 -23.47 23.92 -18.55
C VAL A 417 -22.74 22.60 -18.81
N ASP A 418 -21.50 22.67 -19.28
CA ASP A 418 -20.68 21.51 -19.64
C ASP A 418 -19.78 21.05 -18.48
N PHE A 419 -19.28 22.02 -17.72
CA PHE A 419 -18.48 21.81 -16.52
C PHE A 419 -18.72 22.94 -15.51
N PHE A 420 -18.29 22.72 -14.27
CA PHE A 420 -18.04 23.77 -13.30
C PHE A 420 -16.66 23.54 -12.69
N ASP A 421 -15.89 24.61 -12.69
CA ASP A 421 -14.54 24.70 -12.17
C ASP A 421 -14.47 25.99 -11.34
N HIS A 422 -13.73 25.98 -10.24
CA HIS A 422 -13.58 27.19 -9.43
C HIS A 422 -12.66 28.22 -10.10
N GLU A 423 -11.77 27.76 -10.97
CA GLU A 423 -10.94 28.61 -11.82
C GLU A 423 -11.73 29.10 -13.04
N THR A 424 -11.35 30.28 -13.52
CA THR A 424 -12.05 30.94 -14.66
C THR A 424 -11.16 31.08 -15.89
N ASN A 425 -9.89 30.69 -15.82
CA ASN A 425 -8.95 30.78 -16.93
C ASN A 425 -8.21 29.45 -17.04
N PRO A 426 -7.77 29.07 -18.25
CA PRO A 426 -6.92 27.90 -18.44
C PRO A 426 -5.62 27.99 -17.65
N GLY A 427 -5.15 26.82 -17.22
CA GLY A 427 -3.83 26.63 -16.64
C GLY A 427 -2.66 26.88 -17.61
N PRO A 428 -1.42 26.66 -17.14
CA PRO A 428 -0.25 26.60 -18.01
C PRO A 428 -0.36 25.44 -19.02
N GLU A 429 0.51 25.42 -20.03
CA GLU A 429 0.45 24.45 -21.16
C GLU A 429 0.44 22.98 -20.68
N GLU A 430 1.15 22.68 -19.59
CA GLU A 430 1.23 21.34 -19.01
C GLU A 430 -0.09 20.85 -18.36
N LEU A 431 -0.95 21.80 -17.94
CA LEU A 431 -2.26 21.56 -17.35
C LEU A 431 -3.41 21.92 -18.31
N ALA A 432 -3.10 22.31 -19.53
CA ALA A 432 -4.05 22.65 -20.59
C ALA A 432 -3.81 21.78 -21.83
N ALA A 433 -3.40 20.53 -21.62
CA ALA A 433 -2.76 19.70 -22.65
C ALA A 433 -3.75 19.12 -23.68
N LEU A 434 -5.03 18.96 -23.33
CA LEU A 434 -6.08 18.51 -24.26
C LEU A 434 -7.17 19.57 -24.46
N ARG A 435 -7.56 20.27 -23.39
CA ARG A 435 -8.63 21.29 -23.37
C ARG A 435 -8.03 22.68 -23.19
N ALA A 436 -7.30 23.17 -24.20
CA ALA A 436 -6.43 24.34 -24.08
C ALA A 436 -7.12 25.67 -23.69
N PHE A 437 -8.45 25.73 -23.79
CA PHE A 437 -9.24 26.94 -23.55
C PHE A 437 -10.18 26.84 -22.35
N ASP A 438 -10.29 25.68 -21.72
CA ASP A 438 -11.09 25.51 -20.51
C ASP A 438 -10.23 25.66 -19.25
N PRO A 439 -10.80 26.13 -18.12
CA PRO A 439 -10.12 26.15 -16.83
C PRO A 439 -9.85 24.74 -16.28
N VAL A 440 -10.66 23.74 -16.67
CA VAL A 440 -10.49 22.35 -16.23
C VAL A 440 -9.13 21.84 -16.64
N HIS A 441 -8.29 21.52 -15.65
CA HIS A 441 -6.94 21.08 -15.90
C HIS A 441 -6.89 19.68 -16.51
N THR A 442 -6.22 19.58 -17.67
CA THR A 442 -5.96 18.33 -18.39
C THR A 442 -4.46 18.14 -18.56
N GLN A 443 -3.95 17.03 -18.06
CA GLN A 443 -2.52 16.72 -18.10
C GLN A 443 -2.25 15.52 -19.02
N ALA A 444 -1.20 15.62 -19.83
CA ALA A 444 -0.72 14.55 -20.69
C ALA A 444 0.28 13.65 -19.94
N GLY A 445 -0.02 12.36 -19.83
CA GLY A 445 0.76 11.41 -19.04
C GLY A 445 0.70 11.72 -17.54
N SER A 446 1.31 10.87 -16.73
CA SER A 446 1.24 10.95 -15.28
C SER A 446 2.65 10.94 -14.69
N SER A 447 3.18 12.14 -14.50
CA SER A 447 4.38 12.36 -13.70
C SER A 447 3.99 13.19 -12.48
N GLU A 448 4.09 12.60 -11.30
CA GLU A 448 4.21 13.34 -10.04
C GLU A 448 5.55 12.91 -9.46
N THR A 449 6.62 13.66 -9.77
CA THR A 449 7.72 13.83 -8.84
C THR A 449 8.26 15.24 -8.94
N GLY A 450 8.69 15.79 -7.80
CA GLY A 450 9.07 17.19 -7.60
C GLY A 450 10.06 17.73 -8.62
N SER A 451 10.15 19.07 -8.67
CA SER A 451 10.93 19.80 -9.67
C SER A 451 12.32 19.20 -9.91
N ASP A 452 12.77 19.20 -11.17
CA ASP A 452 14.07 18.69 -11.66
C ASP A 452 15.30 19.13 -10.85
N GLU A 453 15.18 20.19 -10.03
CA GLU A 453 16.25 20.66 -9.14
C GLU A 453 16.42 19.80 -7.86
N GLN A 454 15.45 18.97 -7.50
CA GLN A 454 15.44 18.15 -6.26
C GLN A 454 15.67 16.64 -6.47
N PHE A 455 15.82 16.15 -7.70
CA PHE A 455 15.94 14.71 -7.97
C PHE A 455 17.02 14.38 -9.01
N SER A 456 17.74 13.28 -8.80
CA SER A 456 18.61 12.67 -9.83
C SER A 456 18.49 11.14 -9.83
N GLY A 457 17.26 10.62 -9.84
CA GLY A 457 16.93 9.20 -9.92
C GLY A 457 15.92 8.96 -11.03
N PRO A 458 15.62 7.71 -11.42
CA PRO A 458 14.54 7.45 -12.35
C PRO A 458 13.27 8.08 -11.76
N ASP A 459 12.72 9.06 -12.48
CA ASP A 459 11.35 9.53 -12.28
C ASP A 459 10.49 8.26 -12.27
N PRO A 460 9.90 7.86 -11.14
CA PRO A 460 8.74 7.02 -11.23
C PRO A 460 7.67 7.95 -11.79
N ALA A 461 7.67 8.18 -13.11
CA ALA A 461 6.44 8.51 -13.78
C ALA A 461 5.49 7.39 -13.34
N VAL A 462 4.62 7.69 -12.38
CA VAL A 462 3.57 6.79 -11.93
C VAL A 462 2.58 6.79 -13.07
N ASN A 463 2.96 6.09 -14.13
CA ASN A 463 2.14 5.94 -15.30
C ASN A 463 1.11 4.86 -15.03
N ASP A 464 -0.17 5.23 -15.17
CA ASP A 464 -1.14 4.23 -15.57
C ASP A 464 -0.70 3.64 -16.93
N VAL A 465 -1.20 2.45 -17.24
CA VAL A 465 -0.76 1.75 -18.45
C VAL A 465 -1.37 2.40 -19.68
N THR A 466 -0.54 3.06 -20.52
CA THR A 466 -0.96 3.62 -21.81
C THR A 466 -1.74 2.59 -22.63
N ARG A 467 -3.06 2.78 -22.75
CA ARG A 467 -3.93 1.88 -23.50
C ARG A 467 -3.55 1.77 -24.97
N ALA A 468 -3.75 0.60 -25.56
CA ALA A 468 -3.38 0.33 -26.95
C ALA A 468 -4.14 1.19 -27.99
N VAL A 469 -5.24 1.85 -27.63
CA VAL A 469 -5.88 2.85 -28.52
C VAL A 469 -4.97 4.09 -28.70
N TYR A 470 -4.41 4.62 -27.61
CA TYR A 470 -3.52 5.79 -27.62
C TYR A 470 -2.14 5.44 -28.19
N ALA A 471 -1.56 4.32 -27.73
CA ALA A 471 -0.26 3.87 -28.23
C ALA A 471 -0.26 3.61 -29.75
N ALA A 472 -1.37 3.16 -30.33
CA ALA A 472 -1.48 2.92 -31.78
C ALA A 472 -1.41 4.20 -32.63
N VAL A 473 -1.69 5.36 -32.04
CA VAL A 473 -1.63 6.67 -32.70
C VAL A 473 -0.50 7.56 -32.18
N ASP A 474 0.36 7.02 -31.29
CA ASP A 474 1.51 7.70 -30.69
C ASP A 474 1.09 8.92 -29.86
N LEU A 475 0.07 8.72 -29.02
CA LEU A 475 -0.41 9.69 -28.04
C LEU A 475 -0.16 9.19 -26.61
N PRO A 476 0.08 10.11 -25.64
CA PRO A 476 -0.07 9.79 -24.23
C PRO A 476 -1.56 9.58 -23.89
N GLU A 477 -1.83 9.02 -22.70
CA GLU A 477 -3.16 9.19 -22.09
C GLU A 477 -3.24 10.56 -21.43
N TYR A 478 -4.46 11.09 -21.34
CA TYR A 478 -4.74 12.34 -20.66
C TYR A 478 -5.58 12.05 -19.41
N GLN A 479 -5.57 12.98 -18.48
CA GLN A 479 -6.36 12.89 -17.26
C GLN A 479 -6.85 14.27 -16.86
N VAL A 480 -7.95 14.31 -16.10
CA VAL A 480 -8.34 15.52 -15.38
C VAL A 480 -7.62 15.51 -14.03
N THR A 481 -7.00 16.63 -13.69
CA THR A 481 -6.18 16.79 -12.48
C THR A 481 -6.51 18.12 -11.78
N ASP A 482 -5.87 18.38 -10.65
CA ASP A 482 -5.95 19.65 -9.91
C ASP A 482 -7.38 20.01 -9.51
N THR A 483 -8.18 18.95 -9.31
CA THR A 483 -9.60 19.07 -8.99
C THR A 483 -9.82 19.52 -7.55
N GLU A 484 -10.95 20.20 -7.35
CA GLU A 484 -11.42 20.69 -6.06
C GLU A 484 -12.84 20.24 -5.72
N GLY A 485 -13.15 20.23 -4.43
CA GLY A 485 -14.48 19.89 -3.95
C GLY A 485 -15.58 20.81 -4.52
N GLY A 486 -16.68 20.20 -4.99
CA GLY A 486 -17.82 20.84 -5.64
C GLY A 486 -17.70 21.00 -7.15
N GLU A 487 -16.53 20.72 -7.75
CA GLU A 487 -16.35 20.76 -9.21
C GLU A 487 -17.06 19.61 -9.91
N TRP A 488 -17.47 19.82 -11.16
CA TRP A 488 -18.18 18.78 -11.90
C TRP A 488 -18.01 18.86 -13.41
N LEU A 489 -18.19 17.71 -14.06
CA LEU A 489 -18.07 17.51 -15.50
C LEU A 489 -19.30 16.76 -16.02
N ASN A 490 -19.92 17.23 -17.11
CA ASN A 490 -21.05 16.58 -17.75
C ASN A 490 -20.61 15.76 -18.98
N TYR A 491 -21.18 14.57 -19.12
CA TYR A 491 -20.90 13.62 -20.19
C TYR A 491 -22.22 13.16 -20.83
N THR A 492 -22.56 13.74 -21.98
CA THR A 492 -23.66 13.28 -22.83
C THR A 492 -23.16 12.19 -23.76
N ARG A 493 -23.80 11.03 -23.77
CA ARG A 493 -23.48 9.90 -24.65
C ARG A 493 -24.74 9.15 -25.06
N ASP A 494 -24.70 8.49 -26.20
CA ASP A 494 -25.72 7.54 -26.66
C ASP A 494 -25.35 6.13 -26.17
N PHE A 495 -25.97 5.71 -25.07
CA PHE A 495 -25.66 4.45 -24.42
C PHE A 495 -26.41 3.29 -25.09
N PRO A 496 -25.75 2.17 -25.41
CA PRO A 496 -26.44 0.95 -25.79
C PRO A 496 -27.38 0.49 -24.67
N GLU A 497 -28.52 -0.11 -25.05
CA GLU A 497 -29.43 -0.74 -24.08
C GLU A 497 -28.71 -1.85 -23.31
N GLY A 498 -28.60 -1.72 -22.00
CA GLY A 498 -27.91 -2.69 -21.16
C GLY A 498 -27.99 -2.41 -19.67
N GLU A 499 -27.53 -3.37 -18.89
CA GLU A 499 -27.30 -3.24 -17.45
C GLU A 499 -25.79 -3.26 -17.19
N TYR A 500 -25.28 -2.20 -16.55
CA TYR A 500 -23.85 -1.96 -16.39
C TYR A 500 -23.44 -1.89 -14.93
N HIS A 501 -22.29 -2.47 -14.62
CA HIS A 501 -21.45 -1.99 -13.53
C HIS A 501 -20.61 -0.82 -14.04
N VAL A 502 -20.48 0.20 -13.21
CA VAL A 502 -19.71 1.40 -13.53
C VAL A 502 -18.50 1.46 -12.60
N TYR A 503 -17.33 1.66 -13.19
CA TYR A 503 -16.09 1.90 -12.46
C TYR A 503 -15.50 3.23 -12.89
N LEU A 504 -14.88 3.93 -11.96
CA LEU A 504 -14.04 5.09 -12.23
C LEU A 504 -12.58 4.66 -12.09
N ARG A 505 -11.77 4.85 -13.13
CA ARG A 505 -10.32 4.78 -13.05
C ARG A 505 -9.83 6.13 -12.53
N ALA A 506 -9.44 6.18 -11.26
CA ALA A 506 -9.01 7.40 -10.59
C ALA A 506 -7.89 7.11 -9.58
N ALA A 507 -7.22 8.17 -9.17
CA ALA A 507 -6.15 8.17 -8.20
C ALA A 507 -6.30 9.38 -7.28
N GLY A 508 -5.71 9.31 -6.09
CA GLY A 508 -5.60 10.49 -5.26
C GLY A 508 -4.81 10.26 -3.97
N ARG A 509 -4.35 11.37 -3.39
CA ARG A 509 -3.57 11.42 -2.13
C ARG A 509 -4.42 11.77 -0.91
N ALA A 510 -5.74 11.71 -1.07
CA ALA A 510 -6.72 11.92 -0.01
C ALA A 510 -7.94 11.03 -0.27
N THR A 511 -8.50 10.46 0.80
CA THR A 511 -9.80 9.79 0.73
C THR A 511 -10.89 10.79 0.33
N GLN A 512 -11.66 10.50 -0.72
CA GLN A 512 -12.66 11.42 -1.24
C GLN A 512 -13.85 10.67 -1.89
N GLU A 513 -15.04 11.22 -1.74
CA GLU A 513 -16.23 10.76 -2.46
C GLU A 513 -16.33 11.47 -3.82
N ILE A 514 -16.63 10.72 -4.88
CA ILE A 514 -16.92 11.26 -6.20
C ILE A 514 -18.32 10.76 -6.59
N HIS A 515 -19.17 11.68 -6.99
CA HIS A 515 -20.59 11.42 -7.21
C HIS A 515 -20.89 11.23 -8.70
N LEU A 516 -21.65 10.19 -9.02
CA LEU A 516 -22.21 10.02 -10.36
C LEU A 516 -23.71 10.29 -10.32
N ASP A 517 -24.15 11.22 -11.14
CA ASP A 517 -25.51 11.72 -11.21
C ASP A 517 -26.04 11.62 -12.65
N GLU A 518 -27.35 11.41 -12.82
CA GLU A 518 -28.03 11.62 -14.10
C GLU A 518 -28.57 13.07 -14.14
N VAL A 519 -28.25 13.82 -15.19
CA VAL A 519 -28.89 15.13 -15.43
C VAL A 519 -30.31 14.90 -15.94
N THR A 520 -31.31 15.37 -15.18
CA THR A 520 -32.73 15.12 -15.44
C THR A 520 -33.46 16.27 -16.15
N SER A 521 -32.85 17.44 -16.22
CA SER A 521 -33.31 18.60 -17.01
C SER A 521 -32.61 18.66 -18.36
N ASP A 522 -32.84 19.72 -19.14
CA ASP A 522 -32.13 19.96 -20.40
C ASP A 522 -30.63 20.19 -20.12
N PRO A 523 -29.73 19.33 -20.65
CA PRO A 523 -28.29 19.43 -20.41
C PRO A 523 -27.61 20.57 -21.16
N SER A 524 -28.32 21.28 -22.05
CA SER A 524 -27.81 22.48 -22.75
C SER A 524 -28.09 23.79 -22.00
N GLN A 525 -28.75 23.71 -20.83
CA GLN A 525 -29.17 24.87 -20.06
C GLN A 525 -28.41 24.95 -18.74
N PHE A 526 -28.33 26.16 -18.18
CA PHE A 526 -27.88 26.41 -16.81
C PHE A 526 -28.83 25.83 -15.76
N ASP A 527 -28.42 25.82 -14.49
CA ASP A 527 -29.23 25.41 -13.33
C ASP A 527 -29.83 24.00 -13.46
N GLN A 528 -29.00 23.07 -13.96
CA GLN A 528 -29.42 21.71 -14.23
C GLN A 528 -29.84 20.98 -12.94
N THR A 529 -30.90 20.20 -13.04
CA THR A 529 -31.34 19.28 -11.98
C THR A 529 -30.74 17.91 -12.19
N THR A 530 -30.29 17.27 -11.11
CA THR A 530 -29.67 15.94 -11.15
C THR A 530 -30.38 14.93 -10.25
N ARG A 531 -30.08 13.65 -10.49
CA ARG A 531 -30.46 12.53 -9.64
C ARG A 531 -29.23 11.63 -9.42
N ARG A 532 -28.82 11.48 -8.16
CA ARG A 532 -27.73 10.58 -7.75
C ARG A 532 -27.98 9.15 -8.25
N LEU A 533 -26.98 8.58 -8.91
CA LEU A 533 -26.92 7.17 -9.32
C LEU A 533 -26.08 6.33 -8.35
N GLY A 534 -25.03 6.93 -7.78
CA GLY A 534 -24.19 6.32 -6.76
C GLY A 534 -22.96 7.16 -6.45
N THR A 535 -22.09 6.61 -5.61
CA THR A 535 -20.85 7.24 -5.16
C THR A 535 -19.67 6.32 -5.41
N PHE A 536 -18.57 6.87 -5.91
CA PHE A 536 -17.26 6.25 -5.91
C PHE A 536 -16.53 6.69 -4.63
N ASP A 537 -16.22 5.72 -3.76
CA ASP A 537 -15.41 5.95 -2.55
C ASP A 537 -13.92 5.80 -2.94
N LEU A 538 -13.25 6.90 -3.32
CA LEU A 538 -11.83 6.89 -3.67
C LEU A 538 -10.99 6.87 -2.38
N PRO A 539 -10.23 5.80 -2.09
CA PRO A 539 -9.33 5.78 -0.93
C PRO A 539 -8.10 6.66 -1.17
N ASN A 540 -7.39 7.04 -0.10
CA ASN A 540 -6.06 7.62 -0.24
C ASN A 540 -5.08 6.55 -0.77
N MET A 541 -4.44 6.84 -1.89
CA MET A 541 -3.50 5.95 -2.56
C MET A 541 -2.04 6.32 -2.27
N GLY A 542 -1.80 7.27 -1.37
CA GLY A 542 -0.51 7.81 -0.96
C GLY A 542 -0.01 8.89 -1.90
N VAL A 543 -0.15 8.69 -3.22
CA VAL A 543 0.35 9.59 -4.27
C VAL A 543 -0.75 9.87 -5.31
N LYS A 544 -0.68 11.03 -5.96
CA LYS A 544 -1.75 11.62 -6.79
C LYS A 544 -2.10 10.80 -8.03
N PHE A 545 -1.13 10.12 -8.65
CA PHE A 545 -1.35 9.37 -9.90
C PHE A 545 -1.28 7.84 -9.75
N ASN A 546 -1.49 7.29 -8.56
CA ASN A 546 -1.49 5.84 -8.35
C ASN A 546 -2.89 5.24 -8.56
N TYR A 547 -3.23 5.03 -9.84
CA TYR A 547 -4.57 4.69 -10.30
C TYR A 547 -5.06 3.31 -9.87
N ARG A 548 -6.36 3.24 -9.57
CA ARG A 548 -7.13 1.99 -9.44
C ARG A 548 -8.51 2.14 -10.08
N PHE A 549 -9.20 1.02 -10.28
CA PHE A 549 -10.64 1.07 -10.44
C PHE A 549 -11.33 1.23 -9.09
N VAL A 550 -12.30 2.13 -9.05
CA VAL A 550 -13.23 2.34 -7.93
C VAL A 550 -14.64 2.05 -8.44
N ALA A 551 -15.34 1.11 -7.79
CA ALA A 551 -16.69 0.73 -8.19
C ALA A 551 -17.72 1.78 -7.75
N LEU A 552 -18.73 2.02 -8.59
CA LEU A 552 -19.89 2.83 -8.23
C LEU A 552 -20.75 2.07 -7.22
N LYS A 553 -20.98 2.67 -6.04
CA LYS A 553 -21.75 2.06 -4.96
C LYS A 553 -23.02 2.85 -4.63
N ASP A 554 -24.03 2.13 -4.16
CA ASP A 554 -25.23 2.73 -3.58
C ASP A 554 -25.01 3.14 -2.11
N ASP A 555 -26.03 3.74 -1.50
CA ASP A 555 -26.02 4.14 -0.09
C ASP A 555 -25.87 2.96 0.89
N GLN A 556 -26.04 1.72 0.42
CA GLN A 556 -25.81 0.48 1.18
C GLN A 556 -24.41 -0.10 0.95
N LYS A 557 -23.55 0.61 0.21
CA LYS A 557 -22.20 0.22 -0.19
C LYS A 557 -22.15 -1.02 -1.10
N ALA A 558 -23.26 -1.37 -1.76
CA ALA A 558 -23.32 -2.41 -2.78
C ALA A 558 -23.03 -1.83 -4.17
N ASN A 559 -22.43 -2.63 -5.07
CA ASN A 559 -22.17 -2.20 -6.44
C ASN A 559 -23.49 -1.89 -7.17
N VAL A 560 -23.56 -0.70 -7.77
CA VAL A 560 -24.73 -0.27 -8.54
C VAL A 560 -24.84 -1.09 -9.82
N ARG A 561 -26.08 -1.44 -10.17
CA ARG A 561 -26.45 -1.94 -11.50
C ARG A 561 -27.28 -0.87 -12.20
N LEU A 562 -26.70 -0.29 -13.24
CA LEU A 562 -27.27 0.84 -13.92
C LEU A 562 -27.86 0.40 -15.26
N THR A 563 -29.18 0.54 -15.42
CA THR A 563 -29.83 0.35 -16.72
C THR A 563 -29.73 1.62 -17.54
N LEU A 564 -29.00 1.56 -18.66
CA LEU A 564 -28.85 2.67 -19.60
C LEU A 564 -29.40 2.28 -20.96
N ASP A 565 -29.95 3.27 -21.66
CA ASP A 565 -30.44 3.16 -23.03
C ASP A 565 -30.59 4.58 -23.62
N GLY A 566 -30.11 4.74 -24.85
CA GLY A 566 -30.19 5.98 -25.62
C GLY A 566 -29.34 7.12 -25.07
N ILE A 567 -29.65 8.34 -25.54
CA ILE A 567 -28.93 9.54 -25.15
C ILE A 567 -29.22 9.90 -23.68
N LYS A 568 -28.17 9.92 -22.88
CA LYS A 568 -28.18 10.33 -21.47
C LYS A 568 -27.03 11.28 -21.18
N THR A 569 -27.23 12.19 -20.24
CA THR A 569 -26.16 13.04 -19.69
C THR A 569 -25.90 12.62 -18.26
N LEU A 570 -24.67 12.19 -18.01
CA LEU A 570 -24.18 11.87 -16.68
C LEU A 570 -23.32 13.02 -16.18
N ARG A 571 -23.35 13.29 -14.88
CA ARG A 571 -22.50 14.28 -14.22
C ARG A 571 -21.59 13.57 -13.24
N LEU A 572 -20.30 13.82 -13.34
CA LEU A 572 -19.31 13.43 -12.34
C LEU A 572 -18.99 14.64 -11.48
N THR A 573 -19.18 14.55 -10.17
CA THR A 573 -18.96 15.65 -9.21
C THR A 573 -17.92 15.25 -8.17
N ILE A 574 -16.92 16.10 -7.97
CA ILE A 574 -15.80 15.89 -7.03
C ILE A 574 -16.25 16.32 -5.64
N GLY A 575 -16.56 15.38 -4.73
CA GLY A 575 -17.07 15.70 -3.39
C GLY A 575 -18.31 16.61 -3.39
N ASP A 576 -18.52 17.33 -2.29
CA ASP A 576 -19.61 18.31 -2.16
C ASP A 576 -19.10 19.73 -1.86
N GLU A 577 -18.08 19.87 -0.99
CA GLU A 577 -17.57 21.16 -0.51
C GLU A 577 -16.07 21.32 -0.76
N ARG A 578 -15.62 22.57 -0.97
CA ARG A 578 -14.19 22.89 -1.03
C ARG A 578 -13.56 22.72 0.34
N GLU A 579 -12.59 21.83 0.42
CA GLU A 579 -11.75 21.63 1.59
C GLU A 579 -10.28 21.66 1.15
N ASP A 580 -9.41 22.33 1.91
CA ASP A 580 -7.97 22.43 1.55
C ASP A 580 -7.30 21.04 1.48
N ARG A 581 -7.79 20.07 2.27
CA ARG A 581 -7.33 18.67 2.23
C ARG A 581 -7.65 17.97 0.91
N LEU A 582 -8.68 18.41 0.20
CA LEU A 582 -9.14 17.80 -1.05
C LEU A 582 -8.62 18.56 -2.28
N ASN A 583 -8.13 19.78 -2.08
CA ASN A 583 -7.58 20.62 -3.14
C ASN A 583 -6.33 19.98 -3.77
N ASP A 584 -6.35 19.82 -5.08
CA ASP A 584 -5.25 19.23 -5.86
C ASP A 584 -4.83 17.85 -5.32
N THR A 585 -5.82 16.99 -5.06
CA THR A 585 -5.53 15.64 -4.53
C THR A 585 -6.03 14.51 -5.38
N THR A 586 -6.98 14.77 -6.28
CA THR A 586 -7.66 13.74 -7.07
C THR A 586 -7.36 13.92 -8.56
N ALA A 587 -7.05 12.80 -9.21
CA ALA A 587 -6.90 12.70 -10.66
C ALA A 587 -7.90 11.67 -11.22
N LEU A 588 -8.56 12.04 -12.31
CA LEU A 588 -9.56 11.21 -13.00
C LEU A 588 -9.03 10.80 -14.36
N ASN A 589 -9.07 9.50 -14.66
CA ASN A 589 -8.66 8.98 -15.97
C ASN A 589 -9.90 8.69 -16.84
N TYR A 590 -10.70 7.67 -16.51
CA TYR A 590 -11.90 7.35 -17.29
C TYR A 590 -12.98 6.61 -16.51
N LEU A 591 -14.23 6.75 -16.96
CA LEU A 591 -15.34 5.91 -16.56
C LEU A 591 -15.43 4.68 -17.46
N LEU A 592 -15.56 3.50 -16.86
CA LEU A 592 -15.79 2.23 -17.53
C LEU A 592 -17.18 1.69 -17.18
N PHE A 593 -18.01 1.52 -18.20
CA PHE A 593 -19.28 0.82 -18.13
C PHE A 593 -19.09 -0.57 -18.72
N THR A 594 -19.25 -1.60 -17.90
CA THR A 594 -19.08 -3.00 -18.32
C THR A 594 -20.34 -3.80 -17.95
N PRO A 595 -20.70 -4.87 -18.66
CA PRO A 595 -21.89 -5.64 -18.33
C PRO A 595 -21.92 -6.06 -16.85
N ALA A 596 -23.09 -5.96 -16.22
CA ALA A 596 -23.26 -6.28 -14.80
C ALA A 596 -23.26 -7.80 -14.54
N ILE A 597 -22.08 -8.43 -14.54
CA ILE A 597 -21.91 -9.86 -14.28
C ILE A 597 -21.70 -10.09 -12.77
N GLU A 598 -22.39 -11.09 -12.19
CA GLU A 598 -22.31 -11.41 -10.76
C GLU A 598 -21.02 -12.13 -10.36
N ASP A 599 -20.46 -11.75 -9.21
CA ASP A 599 -19.48 -12.57 -8.49
C ASP A 599 -20.17 -13.78 -7.86
N GLN A 600 -19.90 -14.97 -8.39
CA GLN A 600 -20.50 -16.21 -7.89
C GLN A 600 -19.65 -16.81 -6.78
N ALA A 601 -20.22 -17.02 -5.60
CA ALA A 601 -19.56 -17.75 -4.51
C ALA A 601 -19.04 -19.12 -5.02
N PRO A 602 -17.91 -19.62 -4.49
CA PRO A 602 -17.46 -20.94 -4.88
C PRO A 602 -18.58 -21.91 -4.52
N GLU A 603 -18.98 -22.75 -5.49
CA GLU A 603 -19.89 -23.85 -5.19
C GLU A 603 -19.25 -24.65 -4.04
N PRO A 604 -19.97 -24.92 -2.94
CA PRO A 604 -19.39 -25.62 -1.81
C PRO A 604 -18.77 -26.91 -2.30
N ALA A 605 -17.55 -27.22 -1.89
CA ALA A 605 -16.91 -28.47 -2.24
C ALA A 605 -17.49 -29.62 -1.40
N LEU A 606 -17.48 -30.83 -1.97
CA LEU A 606 -17.70 -32.04 -1.20
C LEU A 606 -16.64 -32.16 -0.10
N THR A 607 -17.04 -32.56 1.11
CA THR A 607 -16.10 -32.79 2.22
C THR A 607 -16.22 -34.20 2.79
N LEU A 608 -15.11 -34.73 3.28
CA LEU A 608 -15.04 -36.01 3.96
C LEU A 608 -14.78 -35.81 5.45
N LEU A 609 -15.66 -36.36 6.28
CA LEU A 609 -15.47 -36.41 7.73
C LEU A 609 -15.19 -37.84 8.19
N ALA A 610 -14.37 -38.01 9.22
CA ALA A 610 -14.02 -39.28 9.82
C ALA A 610 -14.36 -39.35 11.31
N SER A 611 -14.62 -40.56 11.81
CA SER A 611 -14.82 -40.87 13.24
C SER A 611 -14.31 -42.27 13.54
N SER A 612 -13.82 -42.50 14.76
CA SER A 612 -13.42 -43.84 15.26
C SER A 612 -14.61 -44.72 15.68
N THR A 613 -15.81 -44.13 15.77
CA THR A 613 -17.05 -44.86 16.12
C THR A 613 -18.22 -44.40 15.24
N LEU A 614 -19.17 -45.31 14.96
CA LEU A 614 -20.31 -45.03 14.09
C LEU A 614 -21.15 -43.84 14.57
N ASP A 615 -21.37 -43.73 15.89
CA ASP A 615 -22.19 -42.69 16.52
C ASP A 615 -21.34 -41.57 17.17
N GLY A 616 -20.06 -41.50 16.81
CA GLY A 616 -19.11 -40.52 17.37
C GLY A 616 -19.23 -39.11 16.78
N VAL A 617 -18.37 -38.22 17.27
CA VAL A 617 -18.15 -36.91 16.64
C VAL A 617 -17.36 -37.13 15.36
N TYR A 618 -17.85 -36.55 14.27
CA TYR A 618 -17.21 -36.61 12.96
C TYR A 618 -16.42 -35.32 12.74
N GLU A 619 -15.13 -35.46 12.48
CA GLU A 619 -14.19 -34.35 12.24
C GLU A 619 -13.58 -34.47 10.85
N SER A 620 -12.87 -33.44 10.38
CA SER A 620 -12.27 -33.45 9.04
C SER A 620 -11.30 -34.61 8.85
N ALA A 621 -11.39 -35.32 7.73
CA ALA A 621 -10.47 -36.39 7.38
C ALA A 621 -9.19 -35.81 6.75
N GLY A 622 -8.26 -35.34 7.58
CA GLY A 622 -7.10 -34.54 7.15
C GLY A 622 -6.15 -35.19 6.13
N ASP A 623 -6.08 -36.53 6.09
CA ASP A 623 -5.22 -37.26 5.15
C ASP A 623 -5.95 -37.64 3.84
N ALA A 624 -7.24 -37.32 3.71
CA ALA A 624 -8.02 -37.67 2.53
C ALA A 624 -7.92 -36.60 1.43
N VAL A 625 -7.78 -37.04 0.19
CA VAL A 625 -7.79 -36.18 -1.00
C VAL A 625 -9.13 -36.32 -1.69
N VAL A 626 -9.85 -35.21 -1.90
CA VAL A 626 -11.09 -35.17 -2.68
C VAL A 626 -10.77 -34.61 -4.06
N GLU A 627 -10.96 -35.41 -5.10
CA GLU A 627 -10.79 -35.06 -6.51
C GLU A 627 -12.15 -34.99 -7.20
N ALA A 628 -12.22 -34.51 -8.45
CA ALA A 628 -13.49 -34.27 -9.15
C ALA A 628 -14.37 -35.52 -9.34
N ASP A 629 -13.78 -36.71 -9.40
CA ASP A 629 -14.45 -38.00 -9.64
C ASP A 629 -14.10 -39.08 -8.61
N GLN A 630 -13.28 -38.77 -7.61
CA GLN A 630 -12.90 -39.74 -6.58
C GLN A 630 -12.46 -39.12 -5.25
N ILE A 631 -12.60 -39.88 -4.16
CA ILE A 631 -12.05 -39.57 -2.85
C ILE A 631 -10.99 -40.64 -2.53
N ILE A 632 -9.78 -40.21 -2.22
CA ILE A 632 -8.64 -41.06 -1.91
C ILE A 632 -8.34 -40.94 -0.42
N ILE A 633 -8.38 -42.06 0.30
CA ILE A 633 -8.21 -42.09 1.75
C ILE A 633 -7.09 -43.08 2.09
N PRO A 634 -6.00 -42.68 2.73
CA PRO A 634 -4.96 -43.60 3.18
C PRO A 634 -5.54 -44.66 4.12
N VAL A 635 -5.23 -45.93 3.89
CA VAL A 635 -5.71 -47.01 4.74
C VAL A 635 -4.93 -47.01 6.05
N SER A 636 -5.63 -46.91 7.17
CA SER A 636 -5.07 -47.08 8.52
C SER A 636 -5.35 -48.47 9.07
N SER A 637 -4.62 -48.87 10.13
CA SER A 637 -4.88 -50.12 10.85
C SER A 637 -6.12 -50.07 11.74
N ASP A 638 -6.64 -48.87 11.98
CA ASP A 638 -7.76 -48.62 12.89
C ASP A 638 -9.08 -48.60 12.12
N MET A 639 -10.15 -49.03 12.79
CA MET A 639 -11.48 -48.93 12.19
C MET A 639 -11.92 -47.46 12.17
N GLN A 640 -12.30 -46.97 11.00
CA GLN A 640 -12.80 -45.62 10.79
C GLN A 640 -14.16 -45.64 10.09
N PHE A 641 -14.99 -44.66 10.43
CA PHE A 641 -16.29 -44.40 9.83
C PHE A 641 -16.24 -43.05 9.11
N PHE A 642 -16.71 -43.02 7.86
CA PHE A 642 -16.65 -41.81 7.04
C PHE A 642 -18.05 -41.26 6.74
N LYS A 643 -18.15 -39.93 6.66
CA LYS A 643 -19.31 -39.20 6.14
C LYS A 643 -18.86 -38.34 4.97
N ILE A 644 -19.53 -38.54 3.85
CA ILE A 644 -19.38 -37.71 2.66
C ILE A 644 -20.47 -36.64 2.74
N ASN A 645 -20.07 -35.40 2.98
CA ASN A 645 -20.98 -34.27 2.96
C ASN A 645 -21.04 -33.71 1.55
N VAL A 646 -22.14 -34.02 0.86
CA VAL A 646 -22.40 -33.52 -0.49
C VAL A 646 -23.18 -32.20 -0.40
N PRO A 647 -22.70 -31.13 -1.02
CA PRO A 647 -23.40 -29.85 -1.12
C PRO A 647 -24.79 -30.02 -1.73
N THR A 648 -25.77 -29.23 -1.24
CA THR A 648 -27.17 -29.33 -1.70
C THR A 648 -27.31 -29.16 -3.22
N ALA A 649 -26.50 -28.30 -3.84
CA ALA A 649 -26.51 -28.06 -5.28
C ALA A 649 -26.05 -29.29 -6.10
N GLN A 650 -25.12 -30.08 -5.55
CA GLN A 650 -24.55 -31.28 -6.18
C GLN A 650 -25.30 -32.57 -5.79
N ALA A 651 -26.12 -32.53 -4.74
CA ALA A 651 -26.78 -33.70 -4.17
C ALA A 651 -27.70 -34.44 -5.17
N VAL A 652 -28.23 -33.75 -6.18
CA VAL A 652 -29.13 -34.33 -7.18
C VAL A 652 -28.40 -35.11 -8.28
N SER A 653 -27.12 -34.82 -8.50
CA SER A 653 -26.27 -35.45 -9.53
C SER A 653 -25.18 -36.34 -8.92
N PHE A 654 -24.93 -36.23 -7.62
CA PHE A 654 -23.96 -37.04 -6.91
C PHE A 654 -24.36 -38.53 -6.88
N VAL A 655 -23.51 -39.39 -7.46
CA VAL A 655 -23.69 -40.84 -7.47
C VAL A 655 -22.37 -41.53 -7.15
N LEU A 656 -22.37 -42.35 -6.10
CA LEU A 656 -21.26 -43.26 -5.81
C LEU A 656 -21.18 -44.35 -6.89
N GLN A 657 -20.07 -44.39 -7.61
CA GLN A 657 -19.81 -45.35 -8.68
C GLN A 657 -19.14 -46.63 -8.16
N GLY A 658 -18.28 -46.50 -7.15
CA GLY A 658 -17.56 -47.65 -6.61
C GLY A 658 -16.71 -47.32 -5.40
N ILE A 659 -16.38 -48.35 -4.64
CA ILE A 659 -15.43 -48.27 -3.52
C ILE A 659 -14.42 -49.39 -3.73
N SER A 660 -13.13 -49.07 -3.74
CA SER A 660 -12.05 -50.04 -3.93
C SER A 660 -10.86 -49.72 -3.02
N ILE A 661 -9.98 -50.70 -2.82
CA ILE A 661 -8.70 -50.49 -2.13
C ILE A 661 -7.60 -50.75 -3.14
N GLN A 662 -6.73 -49.77 -3.38
CA GLN A 662 -5.61 -49.85 -4.32
C GLN A 662 -4.39 -49.14 -3.73
N ASP A 663 -3.22 -49.78 -3.82
CA ASP A 663 -1.93 -49.20 -3.41
C ASP A 663 -1.93 -48.54 -2.02
N GLY A 664 -2.58 -49.18 -1.04
CA GLY A 664 -2.65 -48.67 0.33
C GLY A 664 -3.70 -47.58 0.58
N HIS A 665 -4.55 -47.29 -0.40
CA HIS A 665 -5.60 -46.27 -0.31
C HIS A 665 -6.99 -46.87 -0.55
N LEU A 666 -7.97 -46.40 0.21
CA LEU A 666 -9.39 -46.56 -0.05
C LEU A 666 -9.81 -45.48 -1.05
N ILE A 667 -10.26 -45.91 -2.23
CA ILE A 667 -10.71 -45.03 -3.31
C ILE A 667 -12.23 -45.14 -3.43
N ILE A 668 -12.92 -44.02 -3.26
CA ILE A 668 -14.37 -43.88 -3.45
C ILE A 668 -14.59 -43.12 -4.76
N GLN A 669 -15.02 -43.80 -5.82
CA GLN A 669 -15.34 -43.18 -7.10
C GLN A 669 -16.76 -42.66 -7.12
N TYR A 670 -16.98 -41.49 -7.72
CA TYR A 670 -18.29 -40.87 -7.84
C TYR A 670 -18.42 -40.07 -9.13
N THR A 671 -19.66 -39.69 -9.45
CA THR A 671 -19.97 -38.68 -10.48
C THR A 671 -20.77 -37.57 -9.81
N GLN A 672 -20.61 -36.34 -10.30
CA GLN A 672 -21.34 -35.16 -9.83
C GLN A 672 -21.81 -34.31 -11.01
#